data_AF-A0A4T0QW87-F1
#
_entry.id   AF-A0A4T0QW87-F1
#
_cell.length_a   1.000
_cell.length_b   1.000
_cell.length_c   1.000
_cell.angle_alpha   90.00
_cell.angle_beta   90.00
_cell.angle_gamma   90.00
#
_symmetry.space_group_name_H-M   'P 1'
#
loop_
_entity.id
_entity.type
_entity.pdbx_description
1 polymer ?
#
loop_
_entity_poly.entity_id
_entity_poly.type
_entity_poly.pdbx_seq_one_letter_code
_entity_poly.pdbx_strand_id
1 'polypeptide(L)'
;MITNESPGKYTDGVVKQTINVLSEKNEGVCSVEECFGPKDKLKLVIISSFVRMDEFVVPLMGNAKVVCAQPQKLDKIRNWFMHDVFAHGTYHAKIFTTDGWLRVVVTTANFIPIDWMWNENTVFMQDFPLKGQTLGGESSEQKSGFQSDWTWFLYKLKLNKSLKLVADQMPDTPLPNVDAVNKWDFSRSKARLISSISETYSGLENIRKVGHFRLADLVRQAGCGIDNNGDLMTKRGDSTKHEWYVDIECQGSSLGAYKPAWGNEFYNSACGRFNLLPGLEDDAKALKGKRKSSNNEWPPIKILYPTKNMALNNRGSISLGGNFFMDNQKWSNKDFPRDAMYRNPSKRGAIFTHAKSICGILKHKHMISKSKIAGKSKKTENGEKVTFTSDEESDLSATESEPEDKGTENNVAGGWVYIGSHNFTPSAWGRLTKAGKLNISNCELGVFLPLYGDDKVSNALADEYLTYSRPVVKYDDEDIPWDLPSSKLGTKEHWDEVYEREVENFEEIGEEGEVWFGEDSVEKMIDWALDNVPSEESGPTVLDMGTGNGHLLFELVSNGYQGKYLKGVDYSPASVKLSNQIAKSKGDNFEEVAFDVVDVLDKQQISNLGQWDVVMDKGTFDAICLSVGSNRLLYAQQAAELVKKGGKLLITSCNFTEEEVKSTFEADMKFKDIRSAFSSLDYNISPKSTIDKLKQHKWRKFDIQWAIYFLIALPSFIMMSIPIPVIKWLIPLTYFGLIATPVTSQFFFPATPILVWLLTFFCARFIPTPVRPTINVTILPTLESVWYGANISNLVTTHRHWILDVIAWFPYGLVHYVVPFVIAAIAWVYAPAKGAANRNGHKPYSALQFWGLVFGIMNIIGVIVQVSFPCAPPWYELLYGLLPADYSIPGSPAGLARIDELMHSHSYSSAFGASPLVFGAFPSLHAGSATVEALFMSHFFPKFKAFYWAYVGWLYWATMYLSHHYLVDAVAGACLATACFYILLPEHLRDPQGLPSNADIGKEKILPMSSVRSSNIGHRRIWSAAADSEFALDDLPSQLDSPLDGQNQSHLNLLPDSESRSSSISHANSAVHSRSQTPNKQPNQAPRISSSENHQEHPEEEILFDNEQNSPSTSSHTSRIEKHVL
;
A
#
# COMPACT_ATOMS: atom_id res chain seq x y z
N MET A 1 26.87 25.59 25.51
CA MET A 1 27.07 27.00 25.08
C MET A 1 26.56 27.11 23.66
N ILE A 2 25.61 28.01 23.38
CA ILE A 2 25.16 28.30 22.00
C ILE A 2 25.52 29.75 21.73
N THR A 3 26.25 30.01 20.66
CA THR A 3 26.67 31.36 20.27
C THR A 3 25.47 32.16 19.78
N ASN A 4 25.21 33.31 20.39
CA ASN A 4 24.17 34.28 20.00
C ASN A 4 24.56 35.03 18.70
N GLU A 5 24.91 34.31 17.64
CA GLU A 5 24.93 34.88 16.30
C GLU A 5 23.50 34.92 15.76
N SER A 6 23.04 36.12 15.40
CA SER A 6 21.76 36.30 14.72
C SER A 6 21.73 35.48 13.43
N PRO A 7 20.71 34.65 13.17
CA PRO A 7 20.72 33.70 12.05
C PRO A 7 20.94 34.43 10.72
N GLY A 8 22.06 34.09 10.06
CA GLY A 8 22.47 34.68 8.80
C GLY A 8 21.46 34.46 7.68
N LYS A 9 21.50 35.35 6.68
CA LYS A 9 20.75 35.16 5.42
C LYS A 9 21.57 34.33 4.45
N TYR A 10 21.00 33.23 3.99
CA TYR A 10 21.64 32.27 3.09
C TYR A 10 21.30 32.56 1.62
N THR A 11 21.71 33.73 1.11
CA THR A 11 21.32 34.20 -0.24
C THR A 11 21.82 33.30 -1.37
N ASP A 12 22.96 32.64 -1.16
CA ASP A 12 23.60 31.73 -2.11
C ASP A 12 23.31 30.25 -1.84
N GLY A 13 22.52 29.94 -0.82
CA GLY A 13 22.20 28.56 -0.44
C GLY A 13 23.34 27.83 0.29
N VAL A 14 22.99 27.17 1.39
CA VAL A 14 23.91 26.39 2.22
C VAL A 14 23.41 24.96 2.38
N VAL A 15 24.33 24.02 2.52
CA VAL A 15 24.08 22.68 3.03
C VAL A 15 24.73 22.61 4.41
N LYS A 16 23.98 22.19 5.43
CA LYS A 16 24.46 22.01 6.80
C LYS A 16 23.98 20.67 7.36
N GLN A 17 24.77 20.07 8.23
CA GLN A 17 24.37 18.93 9.04
C GLN A 17 23.62 19.42 10.30
N THR A 18 22.71 18.63 10.85
CA THR A 18 22.00 18.99 12.10
C THR A 18 22.95 19.00 13.29
N ILE A 19 22.64 19.81 14.32
CA ILE A 19 23.25 19.67 15.65
C ILE A 19 23.13 18.21 16.11
N ASN A 20 24.17 17.70 16.77
CA ASN A 20 24.14 16.36 17.34
C ASN A 20 24.81 16.36 18.72
N VAL A 21 24.06 16.02 19.75
CA VAL A 21 24.48 16.05 21.16
C VAL A 21 25.54 14.98 21.47
N LEU A 22 25.58 13.89 20.69
CA LEU A 22 26.53 12.78 20.87
C LEU A 22 27.88 13.00 20.16
N SER A 23 28.01 14.10 19.39
CA SER A 23 29.25 14.46 18.70
C SER A 23 29.87 15.73 19.28
N GLU A 24 31.19 15.71 19.46
CA GLU A 24 31.96 16.90 19.84
C GLU A 24 32.18 17.83 18.64
N LYS A 25 32.08 17.30 17.41
CA LYS A 25 32.26 18.06 16.16
C LYS A 25 30.95 18.75 15.77
N ASN A 26 30.55 19.82 16.47
CA ASN A 26 29.39 20.66 16.14
C ASN A 26 29.78 21.98 15.42
N GLU A 27 30.88 22.00 14.67
CA GLU A 27 31.26 23.15 13.84
C GLU A 27 30.41 23.20 12.55
N GLY A 28 29.95 24.38 12.14
CA GLY A 28 29.21 24.59 10.89
C GLY A 28 27.77 24.03 10.82
N VAL A 29 27.30 23.36 11.86
CA VAL A 29 25.98 22.71 11.93
C VAL A 29 24.79 23.70 11.96
N CYS A 30 23.57 23.16 11.91
CA CYS A 30 22.31 23.89 11.95
C CYS A 30 21.40 23.39 13.08
N SER A 31 20.76 24.31 13.82
CA SER A 31 19.64 23.99 14.72
C SER A 31 18.29 24.03 14.00
N VAL A 32 17.22 23.55 14.66
CA VAL A 32 15.85 23.64 14.12
C VAL A 32 15.33 25.09 14.15
N GLU A 33 15.70 25.85 15.18
CA GLU A 33 15.41 27.29 15.33
C GLU A 33 16.13 28.11 14.26
N GLU A 34 17.37 27.75 13.92
CA GLU A 34 18.11 28.42 12.85
C GLU A 34 17.44 28.23 11.47
N CYS A 35 16.83 27.06 11.23
CA CYS A 35 16.07 26.78 10.01
C CYS A 35 14.89 27.75 9.84
N PHE A 36 14.05 27.88 10.87
CA PHE A 36 12.89 28.76 10.85
C PHE A 36 13.26 30.24 10.98
N GLY A 37 14.32 30.56 11.73
CA GLY A 37 14.66 31.91 12.13
C GLY A 37 13.84 32.40 13.33
N PRO A 38 13.93 33.71 13.67
CA PRO A 38 13.32 34.26 14.87
C PRO A 38 11.79 34.15 14.87
N LYS A 39 11.22 33.48 15.89
CA LYS A 39 9.78 33.17 15.98
C LYS A 39 8.85 34.40 15.99
N ASP A 40 9.37 35.56 16.35
CA ASP A 40 8.71 36.88 16.29
C ASP A 40 8.57 37.44 14.86
N LYS A 41 9.33 36.92 13.90
CA LYS A 41 9.36 37.39 12.49
C LYS A 41 8.67 36.43 11.51
N LEU A 42 8.12 35.34 12.02
CA LEU A 42 7.42 34.33 11.22
C LEU A 42 5.97 34.80 10.96
N LYS A 43 5.63 35.06 9.69
CA LYS A 43 4.25 35.40 9.28
C LYS A 43 3.49 34.16 8.82
N LEU A 44 4.09 33.40 7.90
CA LEU A 44 3.51 32.19 7.31
C LEU A 44 4.56 31.08 7.20
N VAL A 45 4.19 29.88 7.64
CA VAL A 45 4.97 28.64 7.50
C VAL A 45 4.15 27.63 6.70
N ILE A 46 4.77 26.88 5.78
CA ILE A 46 4.11 25.75 5.10
C ILE A 46 4.95 24.50 5.38
N ILE A 47 4.44 23.64 6.24
CA ILE A 47 5.23 22.59 6.90
C ILE A 47 4.71 21.19 6.55
N SER A 48 5.62 20.25 6.31
CA SER A 48 5.30 18.83 6.12
C SER A 48 6.42 17.94 6.65
N SER A 49 6.03 16.78 7.17
CA SER A 49 6.93 15.76 7.67
C SER A 49 6.19 14.43 7.66
N PHE A 50 6.92 13.30 7.68
CA PHE A 50 6.30 12.00 7.87
C PHE A 50 5.81 11.86 9.31
N VAL A 51 6.70 12.15 10.26
CA VAL A 51 6.40 12.23 11.69
C VAL A 51 6.69 13.65 12.19
N ARG A 52 5.84 14.13 13.09
CA ARG A 52 5.93 15.42 13.78
C ARG A 52 5.49 15.22 15.23
N MET A 53 6.19 15.84 16.17
CA MET A 53 5.78 15.97 17.57
C MET A 53 5.35 17.42 17.82
N ASP A 54 4.16 17.64 18.36
CA ASP A 54 3.54 18.98 18.37
C ASP A 54 4.11 19.86 19.47
N GLU A 55 4.44 19.26 20.61
CA GLU A 55 5.15 19.89 21.74
C GLU A 55 6.52 20.42 21.30
N PHE A 56 7.18 19.74 20.36
CA PHE A 56 8.47 20.15 19.81
C PHE A 56 8.33 21.27 18.77
N VAL A 57 7.30 21.24 17.91
CA VAL A 57 7.20 22.16 16.76
C VAL A 57 6.39 23.41 17.03
N VAL A 58 5.28 23.32 17.79
CA VAL A 58 4.40 24.46 18.06
C VAL A 58 5.15 25.64 18.70
N PRO A 59 6.06 25.44 19.69
CA PRO A 59 6.83 26.54 20.28
C PRO A 59 7.76 27.28 19.30
N LEU A 60 8.19 26.62 18.21
CA LEU A 60 9.06 27.19 17.18
C LEU A 60 8.31 28.19 16.29
N MET A 61 6.99 28.01 16.13
CA MET A 61 6.17 28.79 15.19
C MET A 61 5.71 30.14 15.75
N GLY A 62 5.75 30.33 17.06
CA GLY A 62 5.28 31.56 17.71
C GLY A 62 3.83 31.87 17.35
N ASN A 63 3.58 33.05 16.79
CA ASN A 63 2.24 33.51 16.38
C ASN A 63 1.95 33.31 14.87
N ALA A 64 2.84 32.66 14.11
CA ALA A 64 2.69 32.49 12.68
C ALA A 64 1.41 31.74 12.28
N LYS A 65 0.91 32.00 11.07
CA LYS A 65 -0.06 31.13 10.40
C LYS A 65 0.70 29.93 9.83
N VAL A 66 0.28 28.71 10.14
CA VAL A 66 0.98 27.48 9.74
C VAL A 66 0.08 26.63 8.86
N VAL A 67 0.43 26.43 7.59
CA VAL A 67 -0.23 25.43 6.73
C VAL A 67 0.52 24.12 6.88
N CYS A 68 -0.07 23.16 7.59
CA CYS A 68 0.52 21.82 7.67
C CYS A 68 -0.08 20.91 6.60
N ALA A 69 0.77 20.41 5.71
CA ALA A 69 0.41 19.46 4.69
C ALA A 69 0.84 18.04 5.11
N GLN A 70 -0.10 17.21 5.54
CA GLN A 70 0.15 15.83 5.97
C GLN A 70 -1.19 15.06 6.00
N PRO A 71 -1.19 13.71 5.87
CA PRO A 71 -2.44 12.94 5.87
C PRO A 71 -3.09 12.84 7.26
N GLN A 72 -2.30 12.89 8.34
CA GLN A 72 -2.81 12.82 9.72
C GLN A 72 -3.47 14.14 10.14
N LYS A 73 -4.71 14.08 10.61
CA LYS A 73 -5.45 15.25 11.10
C LYS A 73 -4.79 15.83 12.35
N LEU A 74 -4.82 17.14 12.46
CA LEU A 74 -4.46 17.89 13.66
C LEU A 74 -5.68 18.07 14.57
N ASP A 75 -5.43 18.08 15.87
CA ASP A 75 -6.33 18.74 16.84
C ASP A 75 -6.37 20.26 16.60
N LYS A 76 -7.29 20.97 17.26
CA LYS A 76 -7.59 22.38 16.97
C LYS A 76 -6.52 23.35 17.51
N ILE A 77 -5.32 23.30 16.95
CA ILE A 77 -4.25 24.25 17.24
C ILE A 77 -4.56 25.60 16.57
N ARG A 78 -4.58 26.68 17.37
CA ARG A 78 -4.84 28.05 16.89
C ARG A 78 -3.78 28.45 15.86
N ASN A 79 -4.22 29.10 14.77
CA ASN A 79 -3.39 29.53 13.63
C ASN A 79 -2.82 28.41 12.73
N TRP A 80 -3.14 27.12 12.99
CA TRP A 80 -2.74 26.02 12.12
C TRP A 80 -3.87 25.62 11.16
N PHE A 81 -3.51 25.29 9.92
CA PHE A 81 -4.42 24.97 8.82
C PHE A 81 -3.98 23.64 8.19
N MET A 82 -4.85 22.64 8.27
CA MET A 82 -4.58 21.36 7.63
C MET A 82 -4.75 21.43 6.11
N HIS A 83 -3.81 20.83 5.41
CA HIS A 83 -3.83 20.61 3.98
C HIS A 83 -3.74 19.11 3.71
N ASP A 84 -4.88 18.54 3.33
CA ASP A 84 -5.02 17.11 3.00
C ASP A 84 -4.26 16.79 1.70
N VAL A 85 -3.27 15.91 1.81
CA VAL A 85 -2.41 15.48 0.71
C VAL A 85 -2.82 14.10 0.23
N PHE A 86 -3.28 14.01 -1.02
CA PHE A 86 -3.60 12.76 -1.69
C PHE A 86 -2.33 11.93 -1.94
N ALA A 87 -1.91 11.15 -0.95
CA ALA A 87 -0.77 10.26 -1.03
C ALA A 87 -1.15 8.87 -0.50
N HIS A 88 -0.82 7.81 -1.27
CA HIS A 88 -0.88 6.43 -0.78
C HIS A 88 0.39 6.05 0.03
N GLY A 89 1.13 7.05 0.52
CA GLY A 89 2.41 6.89 1.21
C GLY A 89 2.88 8.21 1.84
N THR A 90 4.09 8.18 2.39
CA THR A 90 4.75 9.26 3.15
C THR A 90 4.90 10.60 2.40
N TYR A 91 4.98 11.72 3.14
CA TYR A 91 5.14 13.09 2.61
C TYR A 91 6.12 13.97 3.43
N HIS A 92 7.10 14.64 2.79
CA HIS A 92 8.30 15.20 3.45
C HIS A 92 8.76 16.64 3.00
N ALA A 93 7.89 17.61 2.72
CA ALA A 93 8.31 18.95 2.22
C ALA A 93 8.30 20.07 3.29
N LYS A 94 9.28 20.99 3.33
CA LYS A 94 9.36 22.01 4.40
C LYS A 94 9.62 23.39 3.79
N ILE A 95 8.88 24.42 4.24
CA ILE A 95 8.81 25.74 3.57
C ILE A 95 8.54 26.84 4.59
N PHE A 96 9.15 28.02 4.41
CA PHE A 96 8.94 29.13 5.32
C PHE A 96 8.97 30.54 4.64
N THR A 97 8.17 31.48 5.14
CA THR A 97 8.18 32.90 4.70
C THR A 97 8.31 33.88 5.88
N THR A 98 9.47 34.54 5.95
CA THR A 98 9.76 35.68 6.83
C THR A 98 9.23 36.98 6.22
N ASP A 99 9.20 38.05 7.02
CA ASP A 99 9.03 39.38 6.46
C ASP A 99 10.19 39.77 5.53
N GLY A 100 9.88 40.12 4.28
CA GLY A 100 10.81 40.56 3.25
C GLY A 100 11.59 39.48 2.47
N TRP A 101 11.70 38.24 2.94
CA TRP A 101 12.49 37.16 2.29
C TRP A 101 11.75 35.81 2.34
N LEU A 102 11.82 35.03 1.26
CA LEU A 102 11.29 33.67 1.18
C LEU A 102 12.42 32.67 1.49
N ARG A 103 12.26 31.83 2.51
CA ARG A 103 13.24 30.81 2.89
C ARG A 103 12.77 29.42 2.48
N VAL A 104 13.53 28.73 1.64
CA VAL A 104 13.27 27.33 1.30
C VAL A 104 14.22 26.43 2.09
N VAL A 105 13.66 25.45 2.82
CA VAL A 105 14.40 24.52 3.68
C VAL A 105 14.06 23.08 3.30
N VAL A 106 15.02 22.34 2.76
CA VAL A 106 14.84 20.93 2.40
C VAL A 106 15.73 20.09 3.32
N THR A 107 15.12 19.25 4.17
CA THR A 107 15.84 18.47 5.19
C THR A 107 15.46 17.00 5.17
N THR A 108 16.43 16.16 5.50
CA THR A 108 16.26 14.70 5.69
C THR A 108 15.56 14.35 7.01
N ALA A 109 15.50 15.30 7.96
CA ALA A 109 14.96 15.11 9.30
C ALA A 109 13.42 15.13 9.33
N ASN A 110 12.83 14.27 10.18
CA ASN A 110 11.48 14.45 10.69
C ASN A 110 11.44 15.57 11.74
N PHE A 111 10.28 16.10 12.07
CA PHE A 111 10.14 17.12 13.11
C PHE A 111 9.85 16.49 14.47
N ILE A 112 10.83 15.74 14.96
CA ILE A 112 10.83 15.05 16.24
C ILE A 112 12.22 15.25 16.88
N PRO A 113 12.33 15.38 18.21
CA PRO A 113 13.60 15.63 18.88
C PRO A 113 14.73 14.67 18.46
N ILE A 114 14.41 13.37 18.28
CA ILE A 114 15.36 12.32 17.87
C ILE A 114 16.18 12.68 16.61
N ASP A 115 15.55 13.28 15.59
CA ASP A 115 16.19 13.61 14.31
C ASP A 115 16.93 14.96 14.31
N TRP A 116 16.69 15.83 15.31
CA TRP A 116 17.34 17.15 15.42
C TRP A 116 18.41 17.22 16.52
N MET A 117 18.51 16.21 17.39
CA MET A 117 19.44 16.19 18.52
C MET A 117 20.35 14.96 18.58
N TRP A 118 19.89 13.77 18.15
CA TRP A 118 20.66 12.51 18.34
C TRP A 118 20.99 11.76 17.05
N ASN A 119 20.11 11.79 16.04
CA ASN A 119 20.40 11.26 14.71
C ASN A 119 20.92 12.37 13.80
N GLU A 120 22.03 12.12 13.10
CA GLU A 120 22.60 13.05 12.14
C GLU A 120 21.74 13.12 10.86
N ASN A 121 21.34 14.34 10.51
CA ASN A 121 20.55 14.68 9.34
C ASN A 121 21.21 15.82 8.55
N THR A 122 20.71 16.09 7.34
CA THR A 122 21.23 17.14 6.45
C THR A 122 20.12 18.10 6.05
N VAL A 123 20.43 19.39 6.00
CA VAL A 123 19.54 20.50 5.70
C VAL A 123 20.14 21.34 4.57
N PHE A 124 19.40 21.53 3.48
CA PHE A 124 19.62 22.60 2.52
C PHE A 124 18.75 23.81 2.89
N MET A 125 19.32 25.02 2.89
CA MET A 125 18.59 26.27 3.14
C MET A 125 19.00 27.33 2.12
N GLN A 126 18.04 28.04 1.52
CA GLN A 126 18.31 29.24 0.72
C GLN A 126 17.26 30.33 0.94
N ASP A 127 17.74 31.58 1.04
CA ASP A 127 16.92 32.79 1.20
C ASP A 127 16.82 33.58 -0.12
N PHE A 128 15.59 33.81 -0.58
CA PHE A 128 15.28 34.54 -1.81
C PHE A 128 14.70 35.94 -1.50
N PRO A 129 15.29 37.04 -2.03
CA PRO A 129 14.78 38.39 -1.81
C PRO A 129 13.52 38.66 -2.63
N LEU A 130 12.81 39.74 -2.32
CA LEU A 130 11.89 40.34 -3.28
C LEU A 130 12.66 40.90 -4.49
N LYS A 131 12.03 40.86 -5.67
CA LYS A 131 12.61 41.48 -6.89
C LYS A 131 12.88 42.97 -6.66
N GLY A 132 14.03 43.45 -7.13
CA GLY A 132 14.54 44.80 -6.86
C GLY A 132 15.16 45.01 -5.47
N GLN A 133 15.23 43.97 -4.62
CA GLN A 133 15.94 44.00 -3.33
C GLN A 133 17.15 43.05 -3.30
N THR A 134 17.75 42.78 -4.46
CA THR A 134 18.97 41.99 -4.58
C THR A 134 20.18 42.77 -4.06
N LEU A 135 21.19 42.08 -3.55
CA LEU A 135 22.43 42.69 -3.04
C LEU A 135 23.24 43.46 -4.11
N GLY A 136 22.95 43.23 -5.40
CA GLY A 136 23.55 43.94 -6.53
C GLY A 136 22.63 44.92 -7.25
N GLY A 137 21.40 45.15 -6.77
CA GLY A 137 20.41 46.07 -7.37
C GLY A 137 19.72 45.57 -8.65
N GLU A 138 20.33 44.65 -9.38
CA GLU A 138 19.74 44.02 -10.57
C GLU A 138 18.94 42.76 -10.21
N SER A 139 17.75 42.61 -10.80
CA SER A 139 16.94 41.38 -10.77
C SER A 139 16.81 40.84 -12.19
N SER A 140 17.07 39.54 -12.38
CA SER A 140 16.92 38.93 -13.71
C SER A 140 15.43 38.79 -14.09
N GLU A 141 15.08 39.19 -15.30
CA GLU A 141 13.76 38.92 -15.87
C GLU A 141 13.55 37.44 -16.24
N GLN A 142 14.64 36.67 -16.36
CA GLN A 142 14.58 35.26 -16.76
C GLN A 142 14.09 34.39 -15.59
N LYS A 143 13.03 33.61 -15.82
CA LYS A 143 12.51 32.65 -14.84
C LYS A 143 13.56 31.59 -14.51
N SER A 144 13.91 31.46 -13.23
CA SER A 144 14.82 30.44 -12.75
C SER A 144 14.24 29.02 -12.94
N GLY A 145 15.13 28.06 -13.19
CA GLY A 145 14.77 26.64 -13.18
C GLY A 145 14.19 26.21 -11.84
N PHE A 146 14.79 26.64 -10.72
CA PHE A 146 14.29 26.31 -9.37
C PHE A 146 12.90 26.88 -9.12
N GLN A 147 12.65 28.15 -9.50
CA GLN A 147 11.33 28.77 -9.41
C GLN A 147 10.26 27.97 -10.18
N SER A 148 10.62 27.49 -11.37
CA SER A 148 9.71 26.71 -12.21
C SER A 148 9.38 25.35 -11.60
N ASP A 149 10.39 24.66 -11.07
CA ASP A 149 10.22 23.38 -10.37
C ASP A 149 9.36 23.55 -9.10
N TRP A 150 9.61 24.63 -8.35
CA TRP A 150 8.93 24.96 -7.10
C TRP A 150 7.46 25.28 -7.28
N THR A 151 7.16 26.20 -8.19
CA THR A 151 5.78 26.56 -8.56
C THR A 151 5.00 25.33 -9.05
N TRP A 152 5.63 24.45 -9.86
CA TRP A 152 5.02 23.19 -10.29
C TRP A 152 4.68 22.27 -9.11
N PHE A 153 5.59 22.10 -8.16
CA PHE A 153 5.38 21.28 -6.97
C PHE A 153 4.21 21.79 -6.12
N LEU A 154 4.18 23.11 -5.83
CA LEU A 154 3.09 23.73 -5.06
C LEU A 154 1.71 23.62 -5.74
N TYR A 155 1.64 23.72 -7.08
CA TYR A 155 0.41 23.46 -7.81
C TYR A 155 -0.01 21.99 -7.77
N LYS A 156 0.94 21.05 -7.90
CA LYS A 156 0.65 19.61 -7.84
C LYS A 156 0.09 19.18 -6.48
N LEU A 157 0.53 19.81 -5.40
CA LEU A 157 -0.06 19.67 -4.07
C LEU A 157 -1.48 20.26 -3.95
N LYS A 158 -1.90 21.14 -4.88
CA LYS A 158 -3.18 21.87 -4.84
C LYS A 158 -3.27 22.88 -3.67
N LEU A 159 -2.12 23.42 -3.25
CA LEU A 159 -1.99 24.24 -2.03
C LEU A 159 -2.85 25.53 -2.04
N ASN A 160 -3.21 26.04 -3.22
CA ASN A 160 -4.06 27.23 -3.40
C ASN A 160 -5.36 27.22 -2.55
N LYS A 161 -5.96 26.04 -2.30
CA LYS A 161 -7.15 25.93 -1.44
C LYS A 161 -6.85 26.35 0.01
N SER A 162 -5.71 25.92 0.55
CA SER A 162 -5.30 26.24 1.92
C SER A 162 -4.69 27.64 2.03
N LEU A 163 -3.95 28.10 1.03
CA LEU A 163 -3.43 29.48 1.00
C LEU A 163 -4.55 30.52 0.98
N LYS A 164 -5.66 30.25 0.27
CA LYS A 164 -6.85 31.12 0.30
C LYS A 164 -7.44 31.24 1.72
N LEU A 165 -7.59 30.13 2.44
CA LEU A 165 -8.09 30.13 3.83
C LEU A 165 -7.19 30.92 4.78
N VAL A 166 -5.87 30.93 4.55
CA VAL A 166 -4.93 31.78 5.29
C VAL A 166 -5.12 33.25 4.89
N ALA A 167 -5.22 33.56 3.59
CA ALA A 167 -5.41 34.92 3.09
C ALA A 167 -6.71 35.56 3.61
N ASP A 168 -7.79 34.78 3.71
CA ASP A 168 -9.07 35.23 4.27
C ASP A 168 -8.96 35.60 5.78
N GLN A 169 -7.95 35.08 6.50
CA GLN A 169 -7.67 35.41 7.91
C GLN A 169 -6.47 36.35 8.13
N MET A 170 -5.64 36.54 7.11
CA MET A 170 -4.42 37.35 7.15
C MET A 170 -4.26 38.04 5.78
N PRO A 171 -4.97 39.17 5.54
CA PRO A 171 -5.01 39.82 4.23
C PRO A 171 -3.64 40.32 3.73
N ASP A 172 -2.70 40.57 4.65
CA ASP A 172 -1.31 40.96 4.40
C ASP A 172 -0.36 39.76 4.21
N THR A 173 -0.89 38.55 4.05
CA THR A 173 -0.08 37.34 3.89
C THR A 173 0.93 37.46 2.73
N PRO A 174 2.19 37.01 2.92
CA PRO A 174 3.19 37.06 1.85
C PRO A 174 2.79 36.20 0.64
N LEU A 175 2.10 35.08 0.89
CA LEU A 175 1.76 34.06 -0.11
C LEU A 175 0.24 33.74 -0.10
N PRO A 176 -0.62 34.62 -0.66
CA PRO A 176 -2.08 34.39 -0.73
C PRO A 176 -2.48 33.28 -1.72
N ASN A 177 -1.59 32.95 -2.66
CA ASN A 177 -1.72 31.90 -3.66
C ASN A 177 -0.33 31.52 -4.18
N VAL A 178 -0.23 30.43 -4.95
CA VAL A 178 1.03 29.93 -5.53
C VAL A 178 1.63 30.92 -6.54
N ASP A 179 0.81 31.68 -7.29
CA ASP A 179 1.30 32.69 -8.24
C ASP A 179 2.08 33.83 -7.57
N ALA A 180 1.83 34.11 -6.29
CA ALA A 180 2.60 35.10 -5.53
C ALA A 180 4.08 34.73 -5.39
N VAL A 181 4.49 33.47 -5.62
CA VAL A 181 5.91 33.06 -5.73
C VAL A 181 6.69 33.93 -6.73
N ASN A 182 6.04 34.47 -7.77
CA ASN A 182 6.69 35.29 -8.79
C ASN A 182 7.22 36.66 -8.29
N LYS A 183 6.90 37.07 -7.05
CA LYS A 183 7.39 38.29 -6.39
C LYS A 183 8.85 38.19 -5.93
N TRP A 184 9.33 36.98 -5.64
CA TRP A 184 10.70 36.74 -5.20
C TRP A 184 11.65 36.49 -6.37
N ASP A 185 12.92 36.78 -6.14
CA ASP A 185 14.02 36.61 -7.10
C ASP A 185 14.76 35.30 -6.83
N PHE A 186 14.68 34.38 -7.80
CA PHE A 186 15.31 33.05 -7.74
C PHE A 186 16.54 32.95 -8.65
N SER A 187 17.06 34.05 -9.19
CA SER A 187 18.19 34.08 -10.13
C SER A 187 19.46 33.42 -9.57
N ARG A 188 19.69 33.54 -8.26
CA ARG A 188 20.84 32.94 -7.54
C ARG A 188 20.59 31.54 -6.97
N SER A 189 19.56 30.82 -7.42
CA SER A 189 19.24 29.48 -6.90
C SER A 189 20.39 28.49 -7.09
N LYS A 190 20.97 27.97 -6.00
CA LYS A 190 22.12 27.04 -6.03
C LYS A 190 21.76 25.61 -6.39
N ALA A 191 20.50 25.23 -6.19
CA ALA A 191 20.00 23.88 -6.42
C ALA A 191 18.92 23.83 -7.51
N ARG A 192 18.54 22.61 -7.89
CA ARG A 192 17.30 22.27 -8.61
C ARG A 192 16.48 21.30 -7.79
N LEU A 193 15.17 21.21 -8.02
CA LEU A 193 14.31 20.32 -7.24
C LEU A 193 14.08 18.97 -7.94
N ILE A 194 14.11 17.92 -7.13
CA ILE A 194 13.62 16.57 -7.45
C ILE A 194 12.46 16.29 -6.52
N SER A 195 11.29 16.04 -7.11
CA SER A 195 10.09 15.65 -6.38
C SER A 195 9.58 14.30 -6.86
N SER A 196 9.00 13.53 -5.95
CA SER A 196 8.16 12.38 -6.26
C SER A 196 6.77 12.65 -5.67
N ILE A 197 5.72 12.24 -6.38
CA ILE A 197 4.34 12.36 -5.93
C ILE A 197 3.63 11.04 -6.26
N SER A 198 2.78 10.57 -5.36
CA SER A 198 2.09 9.28 -5.42
C SER A 198 1.09 9.25 -6.59
N GLU A 199 1.53 8.80 -7.76
CA GLU A 199 0.74 8.77 -9.00
C GLU A 199 1.34 7.74 -9.99
N THR A 200 0.58 7.43 -11.05
CA THR A 200 1.10 6.70 -12.23
C THR A 200 1.25 7.69 -13.38
N TYR A 201 2.50 8.02 -13.74
CA TYR A 201 2.81 8.99 -14.78
C TYR A 201 2.87 8.34 -16.16
N SER A 202 2.22 8.97 -17.14
CA SER A 202 2.25 8.62 -18.56
C SER A 202 2.71 9.80 -19.41
N GLY A 203 3.41 9.49 -20.50
CA GLY A 203 4.01 10.47 -21.40
C GLY A 203 5.31 11.04 -20.86
N LEU A 204 6.30 11.19 -21.76
CA LEU A 204 7.66 11.62 -21.44
C LEU A 204 7.71 12.95 -20.69
N GLU A 205 6.84 13.89 -21.10
CA GLU A 205 6.68 15.23 -20.51
C GLU A 205 6.27 15.25 -19.03
N ASN A 206 5.55 14.22 -18.56
CA ASN A 206 5.16 14.10 -17.16
C ASN A 206 6.19 13.28 -16.39
N ILE A 207 6.66 12.18 -16.99
CA ILE A 207 7.67 11.29 -16.41
C ILE A 207 8.97 12.05 -16.08
N ARG A 208 9.43 12.95 -16.96
CA ARG A 208 10.66 13.76 -16.74
C ARG A 208 10.60 14.75 -15.56
N LYS A 209 9.42 14.98 -14.98
CA LYS A 209 9.22 15.95 -13.88
C LYS A 209 9.32 15.31 -12.49
N VAL A 210 9.37 13.99 -12.39
CA VAL A 210 9.35 13.25 -11.12
C VAL A 210 10.41 12.15 -11.00
N GLY A 211 10.76 11.80 -9.76
CA GLY A 211 11.54 10.60 -9.43
C GLY A 211 12.90 10.49 -10.13
N HIS A 212 13.33 9.26 -10.43
CA HIS A 212 14.64 9.04 -11.07
C HIS A 212 14.71 9.54 -12.52
N PHE A 213 13.57 9.73 -13.21
CA PHE A 213 13.54 10.37 -14.52
C PHE A 213 13.82 11.88 -14.43
N ARG A 214 13.40 12.54 -13.34
CA ARG A 214 13.79 13.91 -13.05
C ARG A 214 15.28 14.05 -12.72
N LEU A 215 15.86 13.08 -12.01
CA LEU A 215 17.32 13.02 -11.84
C LEU A 215 18.04 12.98 -13.20
N ALA A 216 17.58 12.13 -14.14
CA ALA A 216 18.18 12.01 -15.47
C ALA A 216 18.11 13.29 -16.31
N ASP A 217 17.03 14.07 -16.17
CA ASP A 217 16.85 15.39 -16.79
C ASP A 217 17.87 16.40 -16.24
N LEU A 218 18.08 16.42 -14.92
CA LEU A 218 18.99 17.35 -14.24
C LEU A 218 20.47 17.01 -14.44
N VAL A 219 20.85 15.73 -14.42
CA VAL A 219 22.21 15.26 -14.73
C VAL A 219 22.65 15.70 -16.14
N ARG A 220 21.72 15.70 -17.10
CA ARG A 220 21.98 16.27 -18.42
C ARG A 220 22.12 17.77 -18.43
N GLN A 221 21.21 18.49 -17.77
CA GLN A 221 21.25 19.96 -17.71
C GLN A 221 22.54 20.47 -17.03
N ALA A 222 23.16 19.68 -16.16
CA ALA A 222 24.45 19.97 -15.53
C ALA A 222 25.70 19.59 -16.36
N GLY A 223 25.52 18.96 -17.54
CA GLY A 223 26.65 18.58 -18.42
C GLY A 223 27.53 17.42 -17.91
N CYS A 224 27.00 16.60 -16.98
CA CYS A 224 27.67 15.42 -16.44
C CYS A 224 27.06 14.08 -16.92
N GLY A 225 26.11 14.13 -17.86
CA GLY A 225 25.51 12.93 -18.47
C GLY A 225 26.42 12.25 -19.50
N ILE A 226 26.43 10.92 -19.47
CA ILE A 226 27.21 10.05 -20.38
C ILE A 226 26.32 9.16 -21.24
N ASP A 227 26.76 8.84 -22.46
CA ASP A 227 26.04 7.98 -23.39
C ASP A 227 26.28 6.49 -23.09
N ASN A 228 25.76 5.58 -23.93
CA ASN A 228 25.91 4.13 -23.74
C ASN A 228 27.33 3.59 -24.05
N ASN A 229 28.16 4.34 -24.78
CA ASN A 229 29.56 4.00 -25.05
C ASN A 229 30.48 4.47 -23.92
N GLY A 230 30.00 5.37 -23.06
CA GLY A 230 30.79 6.05 -22.03
C GLY A 230 31.31 7.41 -22.49
N ASP A 231 30.92 7.91 -23.66
CA ASP A 231 31.28 9.25 -24.11
C ASP A 231 30.37 10.30 -23.45
N LEU A 232 30.86 11.53 -23.23
CA LEU A 232 30.05 12.62 -22.66
C LEU A 232 28.99 13.11 -23.66
N MET A 233 27.73 13.20 -23.22
CA MET A 233 26.62 13.67 -24.08
C MET A 233 26.70 15.17 -24.40
N THR A 234 27.42 15.95 -23.58
CA THR A 234 27.76 17.35 -23.85
C THR A 234 29.21 17.45 -24.26
N LYS A 235 29.48 18.10 -25.40
CA LYS A 235 30.85 18.37 -25.87
C LYS A 235 31.57 19.31 -24.89
N ARG A 236 32.50 18.75 -24.09
CA ARG A 236 33.62 19.51 -23.51
C ARG A 236 34.64 19.79 -24.63
N GLY A 237 35.59 20.69 -24.43
CA GLY A 237 36.56 21.08 -25.46
C GLY A 237 37.44 19.92 -25.95
N ASP A 238 37.62 18.90 -25.10
CA ASP A 238 38.34 17.68 -25.44
C ASP A 238 37.49 16.72 -26.31
N SER A 239 38.03 16.39 -27.47
CA SER A 239 37.37 15.54 -28.48
C SER A 239 37.89 14.09 -28.49
N THR A 240 38.70 13.72 -27.48
CA THR A 240 39.22 12.37 -27.35
C THR A 240 38.19 11.42 -26.71
N LYS A 241 38.13 10.19 -27.23
CA LYS A 241 37.24 9.15 -26.71
C LYS A 241 37.72 8.69 -25.35
N HIS A 242 36.88 8.91 -24.36
CA HIS A 242 37.17 8.69 -22.95
C HIS A 242 36.09 7.77 -22.39
N GLU A 243 36.45 6.60 -21.86
CA GLU A 243 35.47 5.69 -21.24
C GLU A 243 35.07 6.24 -19.86
N TRP A 244 34.11 7.17 -19.84
CA TRP A 244 33.54 7.73 -18.63
C TRP A 244 32.51 6.79 -17.99
N TYR A 245 32.43 6.83 -16.66
CA TYR A 245 31.37 6.21 -15.88
C TYR A 245 30.99 7.12 -14.70
N VAL A 246 29.79 6.94 -14.18
CA VAL A 246 29.39 7.59 -12.92
C VAL A 246 29.60 6.60 -11.78
N ASP A 247 30.41 6.98 -10.81
CA ASP A 247 30.59 6.28 -9.54
C ASP A 247 29.52 6.77 -8.56
N ILE A 248 28.65 5.86 -8.08
CA ILE A 248 27.43 6.23 -7.35
C ILE A 248 27.45 5.68 -5.92
N GLU A 249 27.19 6.57 -4.96
CA GLU A 249 27.10 6.30 -3.53
C GLU A 249 25.70 6.71 -3.03
N CYS A 250 24.86 5.72 -2.67
CA CYS A 250 23.47 5.91 -2.23
C CYS A 250 23.32 5.64 -0.72
N GLN A 251 23.17 6.68 0.09
CA GLN A 251 22.90 6.60 1.53
C GLN A 251 21.40 6.70 1.81
N GLY A 252 20.91 5.90 2.76
CA GLY A 252 19.59 6.13 3.36
C GLY A 252 19.37 5.38 4.67
N SER A 253 18.22 5.63 5.31
CA SER A 253 17.81 4.95 6.54
C SER A 253 16.86 3.77 6.31
N SER A 254 16.42 3.51 5.08
CA SER A 254 15.63 2.31 4.76
C SER A 254 16.04 1.66 3.44
N LEU A 255 16.07 0.32 3.44
CA LEU A 255 16.42 -0.51 2.30
C LEU A 255 15.20 -1.03 1.54
N GLY A 256 15.27 -0.89 0.22
CA GLY A 256 14.23 -1.33 -0.72
C GLY A 256 14.30 -2.83 -1.03
N ALA A 257 13.22 -3.37 -1.58
CA ALA A 257 13.22 -4.71 -2.18
C ALA A 257 13.90 -4.65 -3.56
N TYR A 258 15.23 -4.60 -3.57
CA TYR A 258 16.04 -4.42 -4.78
C TYR A 258 15.91 -5.60 -5.75
N LYS A 259 16.03 -5.27 -7.04
CA LYS A 259 16.23 -6.23 -8.13
C LYS A 259 17.21 -5.65 -9.14
N PRO A 260 18.10 -6.45 -9.75
CA PRO A 260 19.07 -5.99 -10.74
C PRO A 260 18.45 -5.15 -11.87
N ALA A 261 17.27 -5.53 -12.35
CA ALA A 261 16.55 -4.78 -13.38
C ALA A 261 16.24 -3.32 -12.98
N TRP A 262 15.82 -3.08 -11.73
CA TRP A 262 15.55 -1.72 -11.24
C TRP A 262 16.84 -0.97 -10.87
N GLY A 263 17.86 -1.67 -10.37
CA GLY A 263 19.18 -1.09 -10.16
C GLY A 263 19.74 -0.51 -11.47
N ASN A 264 19.71 -1.30 -12.56
CA ASN A 264 20.13 -0.85 -13.89
C ASN A 264 19.26 0.29 -14.44
N GLU A 265 17.94 0.26 -14.21
CA GLU A 265 17.01 1.35 -14.55
C GLU A 265 17.39 2.66 -13.86
N PHE A 266 17.69 2.61 -12.55
CA PHE A 266 18.16 3.76 -11.79
C PHE A 266 19.56 4.22 -12.22
N TYR A 267 20.51 3.29 -12.45
CA TYR A 267 21.87 3.61 -12.89
C TYR A 267 21.87 4.38 -14.20
N ASN A 268 21.03 3.97 -15.16
CA ASN A 268 20.84 4.70 -16.41
C ASN A 268 20.33 6.12 -16.14
N SER A 269 19.38 6.31 -15.22
CA SER A 269 18.90 7.63 -14.84
C SER A 269 20.00 8.50 -14.23
N ALA A 270 20.79 7.95 -13.32
CA ALA A 270 21.91 8.63 -12.67
C ALA A 270 23.08 8.96 -13.63
N CYS A 271 23.21 8.22 -14.74
CA CYS A 271 24.10 8.54 -15.86
C CYS A 271 23.49 9.52 -16.87
N GLY A 272 22.20 9.85 -16.75
CA GLY A 272 21.44 10.63 -17.74
C GLY A 272 21.05 9.86 -19.02
N ARG A 273 21.01 8.53 -19.04
CA ARG A 273 20.85 7.65 -20.22
C ARG A 273 19.38 7.30 -20.62
N PHE A 274 18.53 8.31 -20.79
CA PHE A 274 17.15 8.16 -21.31
C PHE A 274 16.81 9.36 -22.18
N ASN A 275 16.63 9.31 -23.50
CA ASN A 275 16.50 10.58 -24.24
C ASN A 275 15.22 11.33 -23.83
N LEU A 276 15.38 12.64 -23.62
CA LEU A 276 14.38 13.57 -23.08
C LEU A 276 14.33 14.86 -23.92
N LEU A 277 15.06 14.90 -25.03
CA LEU A 277 15.20 16.05 -25.93
C LEU A 277 14.58 15.71 -27.29
N PRO A 278 13.79 16.61 -27.89
CA PRO A 278 13.28 16.42 -29.24
C PRO A 278 14.43 16.30 -30.26
N GLY A 279 14.39 15.27 -31.12
CA GLY A 279 15.29 15.13 -32.28
C GLY A 279 16.36 14.03 -32.21
N LEU A 280 16.40 13.20 -31.16
CA LEU A 280 17.29 12.02 -31.07
C LEU A 280 16.46 10.73 -31.12
N GLU A 281 16.58 9.94 -32.20
CA GLU A 281 15.60 8.90 -32.59
C GLU A 281 15.60 7.58 -31.76
N ASP A 282 16.43 7.42 -30.72
CA ASP A 282 16.61 6.11 -30.08
C ASP A 282 15.59 5.74 -28.97
N ASP A 283 14.72 6.65 -28.51
CA ASP A 283 13.73 6.36 -27.45
C ASP A 283 12.64 5.38 -27.88
N ALA A 284 12.25 5.42 -29.16
CA ALA A 284 11.31 4.45 -29.71
C ALA A 284 11.87 3.01 -29.61
N LYS A 285 13.20 2.85 -29.62
CA LYS A 285 13.89 1.57 -29.39
C LYS A 285 14.10 1.28 -27.91
N ALA A 286 14.23 2.26 -27.02
CA ALA A 286 14.26 1.99 -25.57
C ALA A 286 12.92 1.45 -25.05
N LEU A 287 11.79 1.97 -25.57
CA LEU A 287 10.44 1.54 -25.18
C LEU A 287 9.95 0.27 -25.90
N LYS A 288 10.38 0.00 -27.14
CA LYS A 288 9.97 -1.20 -27.91
C LYS A 288 11.02 -2.31 -27.96
N GLY A 289 12.29 -1.96 -27.78
CA GLY A 289 13.42 -2.85 -27.98
C GLY A 289 13.77 -3.66 -26.75
N LYS A 290 13.18 -4.87 -26.64
CA LYS A 290 13.84 -5.97 -25.94
C LYS A 290 15.14 -6.35 -26.65
N ARG A 291 16.22 -5.58 -26.46
CA ARG A 291 17.56 -6.17 -26.57
C ARG A 291 17.76 -7.05 -25.34
N LYS A 292 18.29 -8.24 -25.58
CA LYS A 292 18.80 -9.13 -24.53
C LYS A 292 20.02 -8.45 -23.87
N SER A 293 19.79 -7.56 -22.90
CA SER A 293 20.78 -7.33 -21.86
C SER A 293 20.55 -8.41 -20.81
N SER A 294 21.36 -9.46 -20.88
CA SER A 294 21.33 -10.62 -19.98
C SER A 294 22.13 -10.39 -18.70
N ASN A 295 22.28 -9.14 -18.26
CA ASN A 295 22.93 -8.83 -16.99
C ASN A 295 21.86 -8.82 -15.90
N ASN A 296 21.71 -9.97 -15.24
CA ASN A 296 21.15 -10.08 -13.89
C ASN A 296 22.10 -9.49 -12.82
N GLU A 297 23.18 -8.83 -13.25
CA GLU A 297 24.19 -8.22 -12.41
C GLU A 297 23.73 -6.84 -11.91
N TRP A 298 24.14 -6.52 -10.69
CA TRP A 298 23.90 -5.20 -10.12
C TRP A 298 24.85 -4.18 -10.76
N PRO A 299 24.40 -2.98 -11.15
CA PRO A 299 25.28 -1.93 -11.68
C PRO A 299 26.25 -1.41 -10.59
N PRO A 300 27.26 -0.60 -10.93
CA PRO A 300 28.17 0.01 -9.95
C PRO A 300 27.48 1.13 -9.15
N ILE A 301 26.53 0.73 -8.29
CA ILE A 301 25.88 1.55 -7.26
C ILE A 301 26.25 0.97 -5.90
N LYS A 302 26.91 1.76 -5.07
CA LYS A 302 27.24 1.43 -3.68
C LYS A 302 26.06 1.83 -2.78
N ILE A 303 25.53 0.89 -2.00
CA ILE A 303 24.42 1.10 -1.08
C ILE A 303 24.98 1.28 0.33
N LEU A 304 24.85 2.47 0.88
CA LEU A 304 25.39 2.85 2.18
C LEU A 304 24.32 2.71 3.27
N TYR A 305 24.58 1.85 4.25
CA TYR A 305 23.66 1.55 5.34
C TYR A 305 24.44 1.11 6.60
N PRO A 306 23.92 1.31 7.83
CA PRO A 306 24.64 0.89 9.04
C PRO A 306 24.62 -0.64 9.18
N THR A 307 25.75 -1.20 9.59
CA THR A 307 25.82 -2.62 9.97
C THR A 307 25.33 -2.80 11.41
N LYS A 308 24.93 -4.02 11.78
CA LYS A 308 24.54 -4.32 13.16
C LYS A 308 25.68 -4.01 14.16
N ASN A 309 26.93 -4.23 13.77
CA ASN A 309 28.09 -3.89 14.59
C ASN A 309 28.24 -2.37 14.79
N MET A 310 28.02 -1.57 13.74
CA MET A 310 28.03 -0.10 13.85
C MET A 310 26.92 0.44 14.76
N ALA A 311 25.74 -0.21 14.73
CA ALA A 311 24.61 0.14 15.58
C ALA A 311 24.80 -0.25 17.05
N LEU A 312 25.44 -1.39 17.33
CA LEU A 312 25.78 -1.82 18.69
C LEU A 312 26.89 -0.96 19.33
N ASN A 313 27.84 -0.47 18.53
CA ASN A 313 28.92 0.41 18.99
C ASN A 313 28.58 1.91 18.85
N ASN A 314 27.29 2.26 18.82
CA ASN A 314 26.85 3.65 18.75
C ASN A 314 27.14 4.39 20.07
N ARG A 315 27.45 5.68 20.01
CA ARG A 315 27.62 6.55 21.19
C ARG A 315 26.32 6.76 21.97
N GLY A 316 25.17 6.61 21.31
CA GLY A 316 23.85 6.65 21.95
C GLY A 316 23.21 5.27 22.03
N SER A 317 22.04 5.20 22.66
CA SER A 317 21.26 3.96 22.76
C SER A 317 20.93 3.34 21.40
N ILE A 318 20.88 2.01 21.33
CA ILE A 318 20.38 1.25 20.18
C ILE A 318 18.95 1.65 19.77
N SER A 319 18.15 2.21 20.69
CA SER A 319 16.81 2.76 20.39
C SER A 319 16.83 3.94 19.41
N LEU A 320 17.97 4.63 19.26
CA LEU A 320 18.14 5.66 18.22
C LEU A 320 18.08 5.08 16.79
N GLY A 321 18.36 3.79 16.66
CA GLY A 321 18.16 3.00 15.45
C GLY A 321 16.69 2.79 15.08
N GLY A 322 15.73 3.26 15.88
CA GLY A 322 14.28 3.15 15.66
C GLY A 322 13.76 3.66 14.30
N ASN A 323 14.47 4.63 13.70
CA ASN A 323 14.11 5.23 12.42
C ASN A 323 14.84 4.58 11.21
N PHE A 324 15.42 3.39 11.40
CA PHE A 324 16.14 2.64 10.38
C PHE A 324 15.43 1.32 10.07
N PHE A 325 15.14 1.07 8.80
CA PHE A 325 14.24 -0.02 8.39
C PHE A 325 14.88 -0.93 7.33
N MET A 326 15.33 -2.08 7.77
CA MET A 326 15.60 -3.26 6.95
C MET A 326 14.63 -4.39 7.36
N ASP A 327 14.41 -5.37 6.50
CA ASP A 327 13.57 -6.54 6.79
C ASP A 327 14.35 -7.79 6.41
N ASN A 328 14.45 -8.75 7.33
CA ASN A 328 15.18 -10.00 7.14
C ASN A 328 14.67 -10.80 5.93
N GLN A 329 13.40 -10.69 5.53
CA GLN A 329 12.90 -11.31 4.31
C GLN A 329 13.47 -10.66 3.04
N LYS A 330 13.67 -9.33 3.04
CA LYS A 330 14.38 -8.62 1.95
C LYS A 330 15.85 -9.03 1.93
N TRP A 331 16.53 -9.03 3.08
CA TRP A 331 17.95 -9.43 3.17
C TRP A 331 18.19 -10.86 2.71
N SER A 332 17.28 -11.78 3.04
CA SER A 332 17.38 -13.21 2.68
C SER A 332 17.03 -13.49 1.22
N ASN A 333 16.51 -12.51 0.47
CA ASN A 333 16.14 -12.72 -0.92
C ASN A 333 17.38 -12.92 -1.81
N LYS A 334 17.41 -13.99 -2.61
CA LYS A 334 18.53 -14.29 -3.51
C LYS A 334 18.84 -13.17 -4.52
N ASP A 335 17.84 -12.37 -4.91
CA ASP A 335 17.98 -11.27 -5.88
C ASP A 335 18.54 -9.98 -5.22
N PHE A 336 18.75 -9.96 -3.90
CA PHE A 336 19.25 -8.80 -3.15
C PHE A 336 20.77 -8.61 -3.35
N PRO A 337 21.25 -7.41 -3.71
CA PRO A 337 22.66 -7.15 -4.06
C PRO A 337 23.54 -6.97 -2.82
N ARG A 338 23.81 -8.05 -2.07
CA ARG A 338 24.64 -8.02 -0.85
C ARG A 338 26.06 -7.49 -1.13
N ASP A 339 26.65 -7.88 -2.25
CA ASP A 339 27.98 -7.42 -2.69
C ASP A 339 28.07 -5.91 -2.96
N ALA A 340 26.93 -5.22 -3.04
CA ALA A 340 26.85 -3.78 -3.25
C ALA A 340 26.66 -2.99 -1.94
N MET A 341 26.73 -3.65 -0.77
CA MET A 341 26.57 -3.01 0.53
C MET A 341 27.90 -2.42 1.05
N TYR A 342 27.82 -1.19 1.57
CA TYR A 342 28.93 -0.41 2.10
C TYR A 342 28.55 0.19 3.45
N ARG A 343 29.52 0.23 4.36
CA ARG A 343 29.42 0.88 5.68
C ARG A 343 29.21 2.38 5.48
N ASN A 344 28.42 3.02 6.35
CA ASN A 344 28.10 4.45 6.28
C ASN A 344 28.61 5.26 7.50
N PRO A 345 29.87 5.11 7.96
CA PRO A 345 30.33 5.74 9.19
C PRO A 345 30.27 7.26 9.07
N SER A 346 29.61 7.92 10.03
CA SER A 346 29.57 9.39 10.10
C SER A 346 30.97 9.97 10.31
N LYS A 347 31.28 11.06 9.61
CA LYS A 347 32.51 11.87 9.85
C LYS A 347 32.59 12.44 11.27
N ARG A 348 31.46 12.44 11.98
CA ARG A 348 31.25 13.04 13.30
C ARG A 348 31.31 12.05 14.46
N GLY A 349 31.60 10.77 14.18
CA GLY A 349 31.83 9.72 15.17
C GLY A 349 30.92 8.50 14.98
N ALA A 350 30.89 7.60 15.96
CA ALA A 350 29.98 6.46 15.97
C ALA A 350 28.56 6.91 16.37
N ILE A 351 27.87 7.60 15.46
CA ILE A 351 26.49 8.09 15.62
C ILE A 351 25.62 7.58 14.47
N PHE A 352 24.31 7.50 14.68
CA PHE A 352 23.38 7.13 13.61
C PHE A 352 23.16 8.30 12.66
N THR A 353 23.18 8.02 11.35
CA THR A 353 22.96 9.02 10.31
C THR A 353 21.67 8.71 9.55
N HIS A 354 20.61 9.45 9.87
CA HIS A 354 19.28 9.31 9.26
C HIS A 354 19.18 10.07 7.92
N ALA A 355 20.21 10.80 7.52
CA ALA A 355 20.29 11.47 6.22
C ALA A 355 20.08 10.52 5.03
N LYS A 356 19.41 11.02 3.99
CA LYS A 356 19.31 10.36 2.67
C LYS A 356 20.03 11.25 1.67
N SER A 357 21.03 10.69 1.01
CA SER A 357 21.84 11.39 0.03
C SER A 357 22.27 10.44 -1.08
N ILE A 358 22.43 10.97 -2.29
CA ILE A 358 23.00 10.21 -3.41
C ILE A 358 24.08 11.07 -4.05
N CYS A 359 25.30 10.56 -4.11
CA CYS A 359 26.42 11.20 -4.79
C CYS A 359 26.69 10.47 -6.11
N GLY A 360 26.88 11.22 -7.19
CA GLY A 360 27.34 10.70 -8.48
C GLY A 360 28.56 11.49 -8.95
N ILE A 361 29.74 10.87 -8.94
CA ILE A 361 30.99 11.49 -9.43
C ILE A 361 31.33 10.91 -10.80
N LEU A 362 31.62 11.79 -11.76
CA LEU A 362 32.07 11.40 -13.09
C LEU A 362 33.55 10.98 -13.02
N LYS A 363 33.87 9.76 -13.45
CA LYS A 363 35.24 9.21 -13.44
C LYS A 363 35.63 8.65 -14.81
N HIS A 364 36.93 8.72 -15.12
CA HIS A 364 37.51 8.20 -16.34
C HIS A 364 38.31 6.90 -16.08
N LYS A 365 38.22 5.91 -16.97
CA LYS A 365 39.06 4.71 -16.89
C LYS A 365 40.47 4.98 -17.44
N HIS A 366 41.47 5.08 -16.55
CA HIS A 366 42.87 5.04 -16.98
C HIS A 366 43.26 3.64 -17.47
N MET A 367 43.39 3.46 -18.79
CA MET A 367 44.06 2.28 -19.34
C MET A 367 45.57 2.35 -19.08
N ILE A 368 46.05 1.62 -18.07
CA ILE A 368 47.47 1.22 -18.03
C ILE A 368 47.71 0.33 -19.25
N SER A 369 48.45 0.84 -20.24
CA SER A 369 48.82 0.07 -21.42
C SER A 369 49.72 -1.10 -21.03
N LYS A 370 49.18 -2.33 -21.03
CA LYS A 370 49.90 -3.59 -20.78
C LYS A 370 50.94 -3.93 -21.88
N SER A 371 51.37 -2.98 -22.71
CA SER A 371 52.24 -3.20 -23.87
C SER A 371 53.74 -3.04 -23.61
N LYS A 372 54.18 -2.78 -22.37
CA LYS A 372 55.62 -2.61 -22.02
C LYS A 372 56.18 -3.57 -20.96
N ILE A 373 55.47 -4.63 -20.59
CA ILE A 373 56.02 -5.74 -19.78
C ILE A 373 56.07 -7.03 -20.60
N ALA A 374 56.83 -6.99 -21.69
CA ALA A 374 57.29 -8.16 -22.44
C ALA A 374 58.80 -8.35 -22.21
N GLY A 375 59.18 -8.52 -20.95
CA GLY A 375 60.56 -8.82 -20.55
C GLY A 375 60.98 -10.21 -21.03
N LYS A 376 62.10 -10.27 -21.78
CA LYS A 376 62.63 -11.52 -22.36
C LYS A 376 62.85 -12.59 -21.28
N SER A 377 62.25 -13.76 -21.47
CA SER A 377 62.58 -14.94 -20.68
C SER A 377 64.03 -15.36 -20.93
N LYS A 378 64.82 -15.52 -19.87
CA LYS A 378 66.17 -16.07 -19.91
C LYS A 378 66.27 -17.16 -18.84
N LYS A 379 66.50 -18.41 -19.27
CA LYS A 379 66.76 -19.52 -18.36
C LYS A 379 68.12 -19.34 -17.68
N THR A 380 68.21 -19.72 -16.41
CA THR A 380 69.47 -20.02 -15.71
C THR A 380 69.42 -21.43 -15.15
N GLU A 381 70.60 -22.06 -15.06
CA GLU A 381 70.78 -23.44 -14.64
C GLU A 381 70.73 -23.54 -13.11
N ASN A 382 69.57 -23.89 -12.57
CA ASN A 382 69.36 -24.80 -11.43
C ASN A 382 67.86 -24.79 -11.09
N GLY A 383 67.25 -25.98 -11.05
CA GLY A 383 65.80 -26.16 -11.18
C GLY A 383 64.99 -25.96 -9.90
N GLU A 384 64.99 -24.76 -9.32
CA GLU A 384 64.07 -24.40 -8.22
C GLU A 384 63.07 -23.31 -8.64
N LYS A 385 61.80 -23.56 -8.31
CA LYS A 385 60.66 -22.72 -8.69
C LYS A 385 60.17 -21.96 -7.45
N VAL A 386 60.87 -20.89 -7.08
CA VAL A 386 60.47 -20.05 -5.94
C VAL A 386 59.34 -19.13 -6.38
N THR A 387 58.20 -19.19 -5.68
CA THR A 387 57.05 -18.31 -5.92
C THR A 387 57.02 -17.30 -4.78
N PHE A 388 57.40 -16.06 -5.05
CA PHE A 388 57.23 -14.96 -4.09
C PHE A 388 55.86 -14.31 -4.32
N THR A 389 55.04 -14.32 -3.28
CA THR A 389 53.93 -13.38 -3.10
C THR A 389 54.49 -12.05 -2.63
N SER A 390 54.06 -10.94 -3.21
CA SER A 390 54.36 -9.61 -2.71
C SER A 390 53.13 -8.72 -2.87
N ASP A 391 52.43 -8.51 -1.76
CA ASP A 391 51.74 -7.25 -1.53
C ASP A 391 52.79 -6.13 -1.46
N GLU A 392 52.49 -4.98 -2.06
CA GLU A 392 52.79 -3.66 -1.49
C GLU A 392 52.18 -2.57 -2.39
N GLU A 393 51.53 -1.60 -1.76
CA GLU A 393 51.10 -0.37 -2.41
C GLU A 393 52.31 0.52 -2.73
N SER A 394 52.28 1.26 -3.83
CA SER A 394 53.24 2.33 -4.07
C SER A 394 52.57 3.56 -4.67
N ASP A 395 52.48 4.62 -3.87
CA ASP A 395 52.24 5.97 -4.33
C ASP A 395 53.18 6.33 -5.49
N LEU A 396 52.63 6.89 -6.58
CA LEU A 396 53.42 7.68 -7.53
C LEU A 396 52.65 8.91 -7.98
N SER A 397 53.10 10.05 -7.46
CA SER A 397 52.80 11.37 -7.99
C SER A 397 53.23 11.49 -9.46
N ALA A 398 52.38 12.06 -10.29
CA ALA A 398 52.70 12.46 -11.65
C ALA A 398 52.56 13.98 -11.78
N THR A 399 53.65 14.63 -12.15
CA THR A 399 53.75 16.09 -12.33
C THR A 399 52.81 16.58 -13.44
N GLU A 400 51.92 17.51 -13.12
CA GLU A 400 51.08 18.21 -14.09
C GLU A 400 51.91 19.27 -14.85
N SER A 401 51.86 19.23 -16.18
CA SER A 401 52.29 20.33 -17.05
C SER A 401 51.07 21.16 -17.42
N GLU A 402 51.05 22.44 -17.06
CA GLU A 402 49.95 23.35 -17.40
C GLU A 402 49.75 23.49 -18.93
N PRO A 403 48.50 23.56 -19.39
CA PRO A 403 48.12 24.25 -20.61
C PRO A 403 47.38 25.55 -20.30
N GLU A 404 47.98 26.68 -20.65
CA GLU A 404 47.26 27.95 -20.81
C GLU A 404 46.31 27.86 -22.02
N ASP A 405 45.01 28.04 -21.83
CA ASP A 405 44.29 29.28 -22.21
C ASP A 405 42.82 29.23 -21.76
N LYS A 406 42.24 30.37 -21.39
CA LYS A 406 40.93 30.48 -20.73
C LYS A 406 39.86 31.01 -21.67
N GLY A 407 38.73 30.31 -21.81
CA GLY A 407 37.57 30.94 -22.43
C GLY A 407 36.33 30.13 -22.81
N THR A 408 35.87 29.13 -22.04
CA THR A 408 34.44 28.69 -22.02
C THR A 408 34.09 27.57 -21.01
N GLU A 409 35.06 26.92 -20.37
CA GLU A 409 34.80 25.64 -19.66
C GLU A 409 34.12 25.75 -18.26
N ASN A 410 33.95 26.95 -17.72
CA ASN A 410 33.54 27.18 -16.31
C ASN A 410 32.13 26.70 -15.90
N ASN A 411 31.33 26.13 -16.79
CA ASN A 411 29.91 25.82 -16.57
C ASN A 411 29.56 24.32 -16.59
N VAL A 412 30.53 23.41 -16.53
CA VAL A 412 30.27 21.95 -16.64
C VAL A 412 30.59 21.23 -15.33
N ALA A 413 29.68 20.35 -14.87
CA ALA A 413 29.82 19.67 -13.59
C ALA A 413 30.70 18.40 -13.68
N GLY A 414 31.62 18.19 -12.74
CA GLY A 414 32.37 16.94 -12.54
C GLY A 414 31.61 15.91 -11.71
N GLY A 415 30.49 16.30 -11.10
CA GLY A 415 29.58 15.39 -10.39
C GLY A 415 28.28 16.05 -9.98
N TRP A 416 27.53 15.36 -9.13
CA TRP A 416 26.31 15.89 -8.52
C TRP A 416 26.05 15.23 -7.16
N VAL A 417 25.38 15.96 -6.28
CA VAL A 417 24.85 15.46 -5.01
C VAL A 417 23.35 15.72 -4.94
N TYR A 418 22.61 14.70 -4.53
CA TYR A 418 21.21 14.79 -4.15
C TYR A 418 21.10 14.71 -2.62
N ILE A 419 20.27 15.57 -2.03
CA ILE A 419 19.92 15.56 -0.59
C ILE A 419 18.40 15.76 -0.46
N GLY A 420 17.74 14.93 0.35
CA GLY A 420 16.29 15.10 0.60
C GLY A 420 15.68 13.91 1.32
N SER A 421 14.38 13.69 1.12
CA SER A 421 13.66 12.64 1.85
C SER A 421 13.74 11.25 1.22
N HIS A 422 13.99 11.16 -0.09
CA HIS A 422 13.97 9.91 -0.84
C HIS A 422 15.00 8.90 -0.29
N ASN A 423 14.56 7.90 0.45
CA ASN A 423 15.35 6.67 0.63
C ASN A 423 15.63 6.06 -0.76
N PHE A 424 16.77 5.36 -0.91
CA PHE A 424 17.12 4.71 -2.17
C PHE A 424 16.23 3.47 -2.41
N THR A 425 14.99 3.69 -2.85
CA THR A 425 13.98 2.63 -3.04
C THR A 425 13.13 2.85 -4.30
N PRO A 426 12.54 1.77 -4.88
CA PRO A 426 11.59 1.89 -5.98
C PRO A 426 10.29 2.65 -5.65
N SER A 427 9.87 2.70 -4.37
CA SER A 427 8.65 3.40 -3.96
C SER A 427 8.83 4.91 -3.89
N ALA A 428 10.02 5.37 -3.48
CA ALA A 428 10.40 6.78 -3.42
C ALA A 428 10.80 7.33 -4.79
N TRP A 429 11.68 6.64 -5.52
CA TRP A 429 12.20 7.12 -6.80
C TRP A 429 11.34 6.75 -8.01
N GLY A 430 10.50 5.73 -7.88
CA GLY A 430 9.62 5.21 -8.92
C GLY A 430 10.17 3.99 -9.65
N ARG A 431 9.31 3.36 -10.44
CA ARG A 431 9.64 2.22 -11.31
C ARG A 431 8.84 2.24 -12.61
N LEU A 432 9.51 2.00 -13.73
CA LEU A 432 8.90 1.89 -15.04
C LEU A 432 8.16 0.55 -15.20
N THR A 433 6.91 0.64 -15.67
CA THR A 433 6.08 -0.52 -16.01
C THR A 433 6.35 -0.99 -17.43
N LYS A 434 5.98 -2.24 -17.74
CA LYS A 434 6.03 -2.80 -19.11
C LYS A 434 5.20 -2.00 -20.14
N ALA A 435 4.30 -1.13 -19.68
CA ALA A 435 3.48 -0.25 -20.51
C ALA A 435 4.09 1.15 -20.72
N GLY A 436 5.33 1.39 -20.29
CA GLY A 436 6.00 2.70 -20.43
C GLY A 436 5.46 3.79 -19.49
N LYS A 437 4.73 3.41 -18.43
CA LYS A 437 4.28 4.32 -17.37
C LYS A 437 5.19 4.22 -16.15
N LEU A 438 5.51 5.33 -15.51
CA LEU A 438 6.29 5.38 -14.27
C LEU A 438 5.34 5.35 -13.08
N ASN A 439 5.46 4.35 -12.20
CA ASN A 439 4.70 4.26 -10.97
C ASN A 439 5.55 4.77 -9.80
N ILE A 440 5.00 5.71 -9.01
CA ILE A 440 5.59 6.22 -7.77
C ILE A 440 4.57 5.99 -6.64
N SER A 441 5.04 5.57 -5.46
CA SER A 441 4.17 5.30 -4.30
C SER A 441 4.26 6.38 -3.22
N ASN A 442 5.44 6.94 -2.98
CA ASN A 442 5.66 7.95 -1.95
C ASN A 442 5.60 9.39 -2.51
N CYS A 443 5.35 10.37 -1.65
CA CYS A 443 5.53 11.78 -1.94
C CYS A 443 6.82 12.30 -1.29
N GLU A 444 7.83 12.64 -2.08
CA GLU A 444 9.19 12.91 -1.59
C GLU A 444 9.72 14.21 -2.20
N LEU A 445 10.62 14.90 -1.50
CA LEU A 445 11.24 16.13 -1.98
C LEU A 445 12.73 16.15 -1.64
N GLY A 446 13.54 16.59 -2.59
CA GLY A 446 14.96 16.84 -2.39
C GLY A 446 15.53 17.87 -3.36
N VAL A 447 16.76 18.28 -3.07
CA VAL A 447 17.58 19.16 -3.89
C VAL A 447 18.62 18.36 -4.67
N PHE A 448 18.86 18.79 -5.90
CA PHE A 448 19.97 18.39 -6.75
C PHE A 448 20.97 19.55 -6.81
N LEU A 449 22.22 19.26 -6.45
CA LEU A 449 23.35 20.18 -6.41
C LEU A 449 24.38 19.72 -7.46
N PRO A 450 24.54 20.44 -8.58
CA PRO A 450 25.65 20.17 -9.51
C PRO A 450 26.98 20.54 -8.85
N LEU A 451 27.99 19.70 -9.01
CA LEU A 451 29.35 19.93 -8.50
C LEU A 451 30.22 20.42 -9.67
N TYR A 452 30.45 21.72 -9.73
CA TYR A 452 31.27 22.34 -10.78
C TYR A 452 32.76 22.21 -10.47
N GLY A 453 33.55 21.84 -11.49
CA GLY A 453 34.98 21.56 -11.36
C GLY A 453 35.37 20.21 -11.96
N ASP A 454 36.64 19.84 -11.79
CA ASP A 454 37.16 18.51 -12.13
C ASP A 454 36.70 17.45 -11.11
N ASP A 455 37.24 16.23 -11.21
CA ASP A 455 36.91 15.14 -10.30
C ASP A 455 37.44 15.38 -8.88
N LYS A 456 38.63 15.98 -8.71
CA LYS A 456 39.20 16.33 -7.40
C LYS A 456 38.32 17.35 -6.66
N VAL A 457 37.98 18.46 -7.32
CA VAL A 457 37.10 19.52 -6.78
C VAL A 457 35.70 18.97 -6.52
N SER A 458 35.15 18.17 -7.44
CA SER A 458 33.84 17.55 -7.24
C SER A 458 33.83 16.59 -6.05
N ASN A 459 34.90 15.81 -5.83
CA ASN A 459 34.99 14.93 -4.66
C ASN A 459 35.10 15.73 -3.35
N ALA A 460 35.80 16.86 -3.33
CA ALA A 460 35.90 17.72 -2.15
C ALA A 460 34.55 18.39 -1.81
N LEU A 461 33.85 18.94 -2.81
CA LEU A 461 32.51 19.52 -2.63
C LEU A 461 31.48 18.46 -2.23
N ALA A 462 31.59 17.24 -2.77
CA ALA A 462 30.75 16.13 -2.33
C ALA A 462 31.03 15.79 -0.86
N ASP A 463 32.30 15.70 -0.45
CA ASP A 463 32.62 15.42 0.94
C ASP A 463 32.07 16.49 1.89
N GLU A 464 32.14 17.78 1.55
CA GLU A 464 31.53 18.87 2.34
C GLU A 464 30.03 18.63 2.62
N TYR A 465 29.26 18.24 1.60
CA TYR A 465 27.80 18.12 1.68
C TYR A 465 27.30 16.82 2.30
N LEU A 466 28.10 15.75 2.24
CA LEU A 466 27.73 14.42 2.72
C LEU A 466 28.04 14.27 4.22
N THR A 467 27.41 13.27 4.85
CA THR A 467 27.52 12.99 6.29
C THR A 467 28.48 11.82 6.59
N TYR A 468 28.53 10.84 5.69
CA TYR A 468 29.43 9.69 5.78
C TYR A 468 30.86 10.03 5.33
N SER A 469 31.82 9.27 5.83
CA SER A 469 33.24 9.37 5.45
C SER A 469 33.51 8.77 4.07
N ARG A 470 34.39 9.39 3.29
CA ARG A 470 34.82 8.91 1.96
C ARG A 470 36.35 8.69 1.96
N PRO A 471 36.89 7.68 1.23
CA PRO A 471 36.18 6.68 0.42
C PRO A 471 35.34 5.72 1.28
N VAL A 472 34.29 5.17 0.68
CA VAL A 472 33.34 4.29 1.38
C VAL A 472 33.92 2.88 1.57
N VAL A 473 33.74 2.31 2.76
CA VAL A 473 34.26 0.97 3.12
C VAL A 473 33.20 -0.09 2.81
N LYS A 474 33.57 -1.18 2.14
CA LYS A 474 32.64 -2.28 1.84
C LYS A 474 32.20 -2.99 3.14
N TYR A 475 31.05 -3.67 3.13
CA TYR A 475 30.73 -4.67 4.15
C TYR A 475 31.76 -5.81 4.11
N ASP A 476 32.15 -6.30 5.29
CA ASP A 476 32.92 -7.55 5.44
C ASP A 476 31.98 -8.76 5.37
N ASP A 477 32.51 -9.98 5.21
CA ASP A 477 31.69 -11.21 5.06
C ASP A 477 30.79 -11.51 6.29
N GLU A 478 31.13 -10.97 7.46
CA GLU A 478 30.36 -11.07 8.71
C GLU A 478 29.35 -9.92 8.92
N ASP A 479 29.42 -8.85 8.12
CA ASP A 479 28.51 -7.71 8.27
C ASP A 479 27.10 -8.03 7.80
N ILE A 480 26.15 -7.91 8.72
CA ILE A 480 24.71 -7.85 8.42
C ILE A 480 24.20 -6.40 8.60
N PRO A 481 23.24 -5.96 7.79
CA PRO A 481 22.62 -4.65 7.96
C PRO A 481 21.92 -4.56 9.32
N TRP A 482 21.85 -3.35 9.87
CA TRP A 482 21.01 -3.06 11.02
C TRP A 482 19.54 -3.32 10.70
N ASP A 483 18.92 -4.15 11.54
CA ASP A 483 17.49 -4.34 11.64
C ASP A 483 17.06 -3.84 13.03
N LEU A 484 15.80 -3.45 13.17
CA LEU A 484 15.27 -3.04 14.46
C LEU A 484 15.41 -4.21 15.46
N PRO A 485 16.02 -4.01 16.63
CA PRO A 485 15.86 -4.96 17.71
C PRO A 485 14.37 -5.00 18.04
N SER A 486 13.84 -6.17 18.38
CA SER A 486 12.50 -6.27 18.97
C SER A 486 12.39 -5.28 20.12
N SER A 487 11.22 -4.63 20.23
CA SER A 487 10.94 -3.79 21.39
C SER A 487 11.16 -4.59 22.67
N LYS A 488 11.72 -3.99 23.71
CA LYS A 488 11.76 -4.63 25.04
C LYS A 488 10.36 -5.03 25.49
N LEU A 489 9.35 -4.19 25.20
CA LEU A 489 7.91 -4.46 25.43
C LEU A 489 7.38 -5.67 24.63
N GLY A 490 8.11 -6.16 23.62
CA GLY A 490 7.81 -7.38 22.87
C GLY A 490 8.73 -8.56 23.22
N THR A 491 9.49 -8.49 24.31
CA THR A 491 10.32 -9.58 24.85
C THR A 491 9.73 -10.10 26.15
N LYS A 492 9.73 -11.43 26.35
CA LYS A 492 9.22 -12.08 27.56
C LYS A 492 10.02 -11.68 28.79
N GLU A 493 11.34 -11.58 28.61
CA GLU A 493 12.32 -11.28 29.66
C GLU A 493 12.04 -9.93 30.33
N HIS A 494 11.64 -8.91 29.57
CA HIS A 494 11.30 -7.60 30.12
C HIS A 494 10.06 -7.62 31.01
N TRP A 495 9.03 -8.38 30.63
CA TRP A 495 7.80 -8.50 31.41
C TRP A 495 8.01 -9.37 32.65
N ASP A 496 8.81 -10.44 32.55
CA ASP A 496 9.25 -11.19 33.74
C ASP A 496 9.98 -10.27 34.74
N GLU A 497 10.93 -9.45 34.30
CA GLU A 497 11.64 -8.46 35.16
C GLU A 497 10.69 -7.45 35.82
N VAL A 498 9.68 -6.96 35.10
CA VAL A 498 8.67 -6.03 35.64
C VAL A 498 7.82 -6.69 36.72
N TYR A 499 7.26 -7.87 36.42
CA TYR A 499 6.38 -8.57 37.36
C TYR A 499 7.13 -9.11 38.58
N GLU A 500 8.40 -9.52 38.46
CA GLU A 500 9.23 -9.91 39.61
C GLU A 500 9.40 -8.73 40.59
N ARG A 501 9.66 -7.52 40.08
CA ARG A 501 9.74 -6.30 40.89
C ARG A 501 8.39 -5.89 41.51
N GLU A 502 7.28 -6.05 40.78
CA GLU A 502 5.94 -5.76 41.33
C GLU A 502 5.55 -6.73 42.45
N VAL A 503 5.96 -8.00 42.35
CA VAL A 503 5.82 -8.99 43.43
C VAL A 503 6.61 -8.56 44.68
N GLU A 504 7.84 -8.08 44.53
CA GLU A 504 8.63 -7.56 45.66
C GLU A 504 7.96 -6.32 46.28
N ASN A 505 7.53 -5.35 45.47
CA ASN A 505 6.82 -4.17 45.94
C ASN A 505 5.50 -4.52 46.68
N PHE A 506 4.73 -5.49 46.18
CA PHE A 506 3.50 -5.93 46.84
C PHE A 506 3.80 -6.62 48.19
N GLU A 507 4.87 -7.42 48.28
CA GLU A 507 5.28 -8.08 49.53
C GLU A 507 5.85 -7.10 50.57
N GLU A 508 6.54 -6.03 50.16
CA GLU A 508 7.14 -5.04 51.06
C GLU A 508 6.18 -3.92 51.51
N ILE A 509 5.44 -3.32 50.56
CA ILE A 509 4.65 -2.10 50.78
C ILE A 509 3.17 -2.22 50.35
N GLY A 510 2.77 -3.32 49.72
CA GLY A 510 1.37 -3.59 49.34
C GLY A 510 0.90 -2.87 48.07
N GLU A 511 1.81 -2.37 47.22
CA GLU A 511 1.46 -1.77 45.93
C GLU A 511 1.08 -2.84 44.89
N GLU A 512 -0.10 -2.72 44.28
CA GLU A 512 -0.71 -3.75 43.42
C GLU A 512 -0.16 -3.80 41.97
N GLY A 513 0.96 -3.14 41.67
CA GLY A 513 1.56 -3.06 40.34
C GLY A 513 0.89 -2.05 39.39
N GLU A 514 1.49 -1.83 38.21
CA GLU A 514 1.10 -0.78 37.26
C GLU A 514 -0.03 -1.22 36.31
N VAL A 515 -1.07 -0.38 36.17
CA VAL A 515 -2.12 -0.57 35.17
C VAL A 515 -1.65 -0.03 33.82
N TRP A 516 -0.74 -0.76 33.14
CA TRP A 516 0.01 -0.31 31.94
C TRP A 516 -0.81 0.38 30.82
N PHE A 517 -2.06 -0.05 30.57
CA PHE A 517 -2.95 0.52 29.54
C PHE A 517 -3.90 1.63 30.06
N GLY A 518 -3.68 2.09 31.29
CA GLY A 518 -4.53 3.05 32.01
C GLY A 518 -5.82 2.44 32.55
N GLU A 519 -6.33 3.02 33.64
CA GLU A 519 -7.64 2.69 34.23
C GLU A 519 -8.78 3.03 33.25
N ASP A 520 -8.64 4.14 32.53
CA ASP A 520 -9.47 4.58 31.40
C ASP A 520 -9.82 3.48 30.37
N SER A 521 -8.91 2.54 30.13
CA SER A 521 -9.12 1.42 29.20
C SER A 521 -9.89 0.29 29.87
N VAL A 522 -9.62 0.05 31.16
CA VAL A 522 -10.35 -0.92 32.00
C VAL A 522 -11.81 -0.48 32.11
N GLU A 523 -12.10 0.75 32.54
CA GLU A 523 -13.48 1.26 32.69
C GLU A 523 -14.31 1.04 31.42
N LYS A 524 -13.77 1.38 30.24
CA LYS A 524 -14.46 1.20 28.94
C LYS A 524 -14.72 -0.26 28.60
N MET A 525 -13.85 -1.19 29.00
CA MET A 525 -14.06 -2.63 28.84
C MET A 525 -15.11 -3.16 29.82
N ILE A 526 -15.11 -2.67 31.06
CA ILE A 526 -16.08 -3.02 32.11
C ILE A 526 -17.49 -2.53 31.73
N ASP A 527 -17.65 -1.25 31.39
CA ASP A 527 -18.90 -0.66 30.91
C ASP A 527 -19.50 -1.47 29.75
N TRP A 528 -18.66 -1.78 28.75
CA TRP A 528 -19.10 -2.60 27.61
C TRP A 528 -19.54 -3.99 28.06
N ALA A 529 -18.80 -4.63 28.97
CA ALA A 529 -19.11 -5.97 29.45
C ALA A 529 -20.42 -6.00 30.25
N LEU A 530 -20.69 -4.99 31.09
CA LEU A 530 -21.94 -4.83 31.83
C LEU A 530 -23.14 -4.62 30.89
N ASP A 531 -23.00 -3.75 29.89
CA ASP A 531 -24.06 -3.44 28.92
C ASP A 531 -24.40 -4.62 27.98
N ASN A 532 -23.40 -5.46 27.63
CA ASN A 532 -23.53 -6.46 26.57
C ASN A 532 -23.58 -7.91 27.07
N VAL A 533 -23.09 -8.19 28.29
CA VAL A 533 -22.98 -9.55 28.85
C VAL A 533 -23.25 -9.56 30.37
N PRO A 534 -24.43 -9.10 30.83
CA PRO A 534 -24.72 -8.91 32.26
C PRO A 534 -24.63 -10.21 33.08
N SER A 535 -24.26 -10.09 34.36
CA SER A 535 -24.12 -11.23 35.28
C SER A 535 -25.49 -11.73 35.79
N GLU A 536 -26.04 -12.75 35.14
CA GLU A 536 -27.18 -13.52 35.66
C GLU A 536 -26.72 -14.63 36.64
N GLU A 537 -27.65 -15.41 37.24
CA GLU A 537 -27.35 -16.41 38.28
C GLU A 537 -26.28 -17.44 37.88
N SER A 538 -26.16 -17.73 36.57
CA SER A 538 -25.07 -18.49 35.96
C SER A 538 -24.32 -17.63 34.94
N GLY A 539 -23.64 -16.57 35.42
CA GLY A 539 -22.98 -15.56 34.59
C GLY A 539 -21.94 -16.11 33.60
N PRO A 540 -21.52 -15.28 32.62
CA PRO A 540 -20.65 -15.69 31.52
C PRO A 540 -19.27 -16.13 32.02
N THR A 541 -18.67 -17.13 31.36
CA THR A 541 -17.25 -17.47 31.62
C THR A 541 -16.35 -16.49 30.88
N VAL A 542 -15.53 -15.74 31.62
CA VAL A 542 -14.63 -14.70 31.09
C VAL A 542 -13.17 -15.14 31.22
N LEU A 543 -12.40 -14.98 30.14
CA LEU A 543 -10.96 -15.18 30.11
C LEU A 543 -10.24 -13.85 29.82
N ASP A 544 -9.25 -13.50 30.64
CA ASP A 544 -8.35 -12.36 30.42
C ASP A 544 -6.98 -12.87 29.92
N MET A 545 -6.56 -12.43 28.73
CA MET A 545 -5.34 -12.87 28.07
C MET A 545 -4.19 -11.89 28.30
N GLY A 546 -3.17 -12.33 29.06
CA GLY A 546 -2.08 -11.49 29.57
C GLY A 546 -2.59 -10.61 30.71
N THR A 547 -2.95 -11.25 31.81
CA THR A 547 -3.70 -10.63 32.91
C THR A 547 -2.86 -9.66 33.76
N GLY A 548 -1.53 -9.74 33.68
CA GLY A 548 -0.61 -8.86 34.43
C GLY A 548 -0.83 -8.98 35.95
N ASN A 549 -1.26 -7.91 36.59
CA ASN A 549 -1.61 -7.91 38.02
C ASN A 549 -3.04 -8.41 38.32
N GLY A 550 -3.85 -8.75 37.31
CA GLY A 550 -5.22 -9.25 37.48
C GLY A 550 -6.30 -8.17 37.63
N HIS A 551 -5.92 -6.89 37.58
CA HIS A 551 -6.81 -5.74 37.83
C HIS A 551 -8.12 -5.76 37.02
N LEU A 552 -8.08 -6.14 35.74
CA LEU A 552 -9.28 -6.19 34.88
C LEU A 552 -10.32 -7.19 35.41
N LEU A 553 -9.89 -8.33 35.92
CA LEU A 553 -10.79 -9.33 36.50
C LEU A 553 -11.30 -8.91 37.88
N PHE A 554 -10.45 -8.29 38.71
CA PHE A 554 -10.89 -7.77 40.00
C PHE A 554 -11.95 -6.67 39.82
N GLU A 555 -11.84 -5.83 38.79
CA GLU A 555 -12.85 -4.80 38.54
C GLU A 555 -14.17 -5.39 37.99
N LEU A 556 -14.14 -6.50 37.24
CA LEU A 556 -15.36 -7.27 36.94
C LEU A 556 -16.02 -7.80 38.23
N VAL A 557 -15.24 -8.31 39.20
CA VAL A 557 -15.75 -8.77 40.50
C VAL A 557 -16.38 -7.62 41.28
N SER A 558 -15.72 -6.45 41.36
CA SER A 558 -16.26 -5.23 41.97
C SER A 558 -17.60 -4.82 41.37
N ASN A 559 -17.78 -5.02 40.07
CA ASN A 559 -18.99 -4.68 39.32
C ASN A 559 -20.00 -5.85 39.19
N GLY A 560 -19.89 -6.88 40.03
CA GLY A 560 -20.94 -7.89 40.23
C GLY A 560 -20.75 -9.23 39.52
N TYR A 561 -19.62 -9.45 38.84
CA TYR A 561 -19.26 -10.78 38.34
C TYR A 561 -18.83 -11.70 39.51
N GLN A 562 -19.04 -13.01 39.34
CA GLN A 562 -18.66 -14.01 40.36
C GLN A 562 -17.28 -14.59 40.02
N GLY A 563 -16.34 -14.54 40.97
CA GLY A 563 -14.93 -14.88 40.72
C GLY A 563 -14.71 -16.25 40.08
N LYS A 564 -15.47 -17.28 40.50
CA LYS A 564 -15.39 -18.66 39.96
C LYS A 564 -15.65 -18.83 38.46
N TYR A 565 -16.17 -17.81 37.76
CA TYR A 565 -16.37 -17.82 36.30
C TYR A 565 -15.31 -17.00 35.54
N LEU A 566 -14.41 -16.36 36.26
CA LEU A 566 -13.33 -15.54 35.72
C LEU A 566 -12.01 -16.31 35.75
N LYS A 567 -11.23 -16.20 34.68
CA LYS A 567 -9.85 -16.72 34.63
C LYS A 567 -8.90 -15.71 34.00
N GLY A 568 -7.77 -15.47 34.65
CA GLY A 568 -6.64 -14.76 34.07
C GLY A 568 -5.57 -15.74 33.61
N VAL A 569 -4.91 -15.45 32.49
CA VAL A 569 -3.73 -16.19 32.05
C VAL A 569 -2.61 -15.25 31.67
N ASP A 570 -1.37 -15.64 31.96
CA ASP A 570 -0.17 -14.92 31.55
C ASP A 570 0.97 -15.91 31.28
N TYR A 571 1.93 -15.57 30.42
CA TYR A 571 3.10 -16.41 30.19
C TYR A 571 4.15 -16.27 31.30
N SER A 572 4.03 -15.23 32.14
CA SER A 572 4.95 -14.96 33.24
C SER A 572 4.46 -15.61 34.55
N PRO A 573 5.26 -16.48 35.19
CA PRO A 573 4.96 -16.99 36.52
C PRO A 573 4.88 -15.90 37.60
N ALA A 574 5.57 -14.78 37.42
CA ALA A 574 5.58 -13.67 38.37
C ALA A 574 4.26 -12.88 38.34
N SER A 575 3.70 -12.60 37.15
CA SER A 575 2.35 -12.04 36.99
C SER A 575 1.31 -12.91 37.71
N VAL A 576 1.31 -14.21 37.45
CA VAL A 576 0.37 -15.14 38.09
C VAL A 576 0.57 -15.20 39.62
N LYS A 577 1.81 -15.11 40.11
CA LYS A 577 2.08 -14.99 41.56
C LYS A 577 1.46 -13.70 42.14
N LEU A 578 1.71 -12.56 41.50
CA LEU A 578 1.20 -11.24 41.89
C LEU A 578 -0.35 -11.24 41.95
N SER A 579 -1.02 -11.67 40.88
CA SER A 579 -2.49 -11.73 40.84
C SER A 579 -3.06 -12.61 41.97
N ASN A 580 -2.44 -13.76 42.26
CA ASN A 580 -2.86 -14.62 43.38
C ASN A 580 -2.62 -13.99 44.76
N GLN A 581 -1.65 -13.09 44.91
CA GLN A 581 -1.39 -12.38 46.16
C GLN A 581 -2.38 -11.21 46.36
N ILE A 582 -2.68 -10.47 45.30
CA ILE A 582 -3.69 -9.40 45.29
C ILE A 582 -5.10 -9.97 45.51
N ALA A 583 -5.44 -11.11 44.89
CA ALA A 583 -6.73 -11.78 45.13
C ALA A 583 -6.96 -12.06 46.63
N LYS A 584 -5.92 -12.51 47.33
CA LYS A 584 -5.96 -12.82 48.78
C LYS A 584 -6.04 -11.58 49.67
N SER A 585 -5.46 -10.44 49.26
CA SER A 585 -5.60 -9.20 50.04
C SER A 585 -7.01 -8.61 49.91
N LYS A 586 -7.70 -8.82 48.79
CA LYS A 586 -9.07 -8.34 48.54
C LYS A 586 -10.18 -9.26 49.10
N GLY A 587 -9.89 -10.54 49.37
CA GLY A 587 -10.75 -11.46 50.15
C GLY A 587 -11.63 -12.43 49.33
N ASP A 588 -12.47 -13.21 50.03
CA ASP A 588 -13.09 -14.46 49.55
C ASP A 588 -13.62 -14.48 48.10
N ASN A 589 -14.34 -13.45 47.62
CA ASN A 589 -14.91 -13.42 46.27
C ASN A 589 -13.87 -13.15 45.17
N PHE A 590 -12.74 -12.54 45.53
CA PHE A 590 -11.59 -12.32 44.63
C PHE A 590 -10.68 -13.56 44.59
N GLU A 591 -10.57 -14.31 45.70
CA GLU A 591 -9.87 -15.61 45.74
C GLU A 591 -10.52 -16.70 44.88
N GLU A 592 -11.81 -16.56 44.50
CA GLU A 592 -12.44 -17.47 43.54
C GLU A 592 -11.94 -17.29 42.08
N VAL A 593 -11.25 -16.19 41.76
CA VAL A 593 -10.69 -15.95 40.41
C VAL A 593 -9.50 -16.86 40.16
N ALA A 594 -9.55 -17.65 39.09
CA ALA A 594 -8.47 -18.57 38.75
C ALA A 594 -7.37 -17.90 37.91
N PHE A 595 -6.10 -18.18 38.22
CA PHE A 595 -4.95 -17.68 37.45
C PHE A 595 -4.01 -18.83 37.08
N ASP A 596 -3.72 -19.00 35.78
CA ASP A 596 -2.82 -20.05 35.26
C ASP A 596 -1.68 -19.47 34.41
N VAL A 597 -0.49 -20.08 34.49
CA VAL A 597 0.63 -19.75 33.60
C VAL A 597 0.42 -20.40 32.24
N VAL A 598 0.22 -19.60 31.20
CA VAL A 598 -0.04 -20.05 29.81
C VAL A 598 0.64 -19.14 28.80
N ASP A 599 1.46 -19.72 27.92
CA ASP A 599 1.88 -19.05 26.69
C ASP A 599 0.74 -19.05 25.67
N VAL A 600 0.17 -17.87 25.43
CA VAL A 600 -0.92 -17.66 24.46
C VAL A 600 -0.52 -17.88 23.01
N LEU A 601 0.77 -18.03 22.70
CA LEU A 601 1.27 -18.46 21.38
C LEU A 601 1.41 -19.99 21.27
N ASP A 602 1.53 -20.71 22.39
CA ASP A 602 1.59 -22.18 22.41
C ASP A 602 0.21 -22.80 22.22
N LYS A 603 0.03 -23.41 21.04
CA LYS A 603 -1.22 -24.06 20.67
C LYS A 603 -1.65 -25.18 21.63
N GLN A 604 -0.72 -25.96 22.19
CA GLN A 604 -1.10 -27.06 23.06
C GLN A 604 -1.65 -26.53 24.39
N GLN A 605 -1.12 -25.42 24.90
CA GLN A 605 -1.61 -24.78 26.12
C GLN A 605 -2.96 -24.10 25.87
N ILE A 606 -3.12 -23.40 24.75
CA ILE A 606 -4.39 -22.78 24.32
C ILE A 606 -5.51 -23.82 24.16
N SER A 607 -5.28 -24.94 23.46
CA SER A 607 -6.30 -25.98 23.30
C SER A 607 -6.71 -26.64 24.65
N ASN A 608 -5.87 -26.57 25.68
CA ASN A 608 -6.20 -27.07 27.03
C ASN A 608 -7.10 -26.12 27.83
N LEU A 609 -7.10 -24.82 27.53
CA LEU A 609 -7.95 -23.82 28.20
C LEU A 609 -9.45 -23.93 27.83
N GLY A 610 -9.78 -24.66 26.77
CA GLY A 610 -11.16 -24.80 26.28
C GLY A 610 -11.68 -23.51 25.65
N GLN A 611 -13.00 -23.28 25.75
CA GLN A 611 -13.66 -22.12 25.14
C GLN A 611 -14.47 -21.31 26.16
N TRP A 612 -14.50 -19.99 25.96
CA TRP A 612 -15.02 -18.97 26.88
C TRP A 612 -16.12 -18.12 26.21
N ASP A 613 -17.07 -17.59 27.00
CA ASP A 613 -18.17 -16.76 26.49
C ASP A 613 -17.67 -15.35 26.13
N VAL A 614 -16.75 -14.84 26.94
CA VAL A 614 -16.04 -13.59 26.70
C VAL A 614 -14.54 -13.85 26.84
N VAL A 615 -13.76 -13.39 25.86
CA VAL A 615 -12.30 -13.29 25.97
C VAL A 615 -11.95 -11.81 25.93
N MET A 616 -11.08 -11.37 26.82
CA MET A 616 -10.62 -10.00 26.94
C MET A 616 -9.11 -9.94 26.75
N ASP A 617 -8.65 -8.83 26.17
CA ASP A 617 -7.25 -8.48 26.01
C ASP A 617 -7.10 -6.98 26.22
N LYS A 618 -6.39 -6.58 27.28
CA LYS A 618 -6.13 -5.18 27.62
C LYS A 618 -4.96 -4.58 26.82
N GLY A 619 -4.06 -5.39 26.25
CA GLY A 619 -2.81 -4.91 25.66
C GLY A 619 -1.79 -5.97 25.21
N THR A 620 -2.08 -7.23 25.42
CA THR A 620 -1.25 -8.40 25.11
C THR A 620 -1.06 -8.57 23.61
N PHE A 621 -2.09 -8.30 22.79
CA PHE A 621 -1.95 -8.23 21.34
C PHE A 621 -0.89 -7.22 20.90
N ASP A 622 -0.84 -6.05 21.53
CA ASP A 622 0.12 -5.00 21.20
C ASP A 622 1.55 -5.40 21.58
N ALA A 623 1.75 -5.94 22.79
CA ALA A 623 3.03 -6.51 23.21
C ALA A 623 3.50 -7.63 22.26
N ILE A 624 2.62 -8.56 21.89
CA ILE A 624 2.94 -9.67 20.97
C ILE A 624 3.21 -9.18 19.55
N CYS A 625 2.53 -8.13 19.08
CA CYS A 625 2.81 -7.53 17.78
C CYS A 625 4.17 -6.83 17.70
N LEU A 626 4.77 -6.48 18.84
CA LEU A 626 6.14 -5.94 18.94
C LEU A 626 7.24 -7.02 19.01
N SER A 627 6.87 -8.30 19.08
CA SER A 627 7.81 -9.44 19.13
C SER A 627 8.42 -9.80 17.77
N VAL A 628 9.61 -10.43 17.78
CA VAL A 628 10.29 -10.88 16.55
C VAL A 628 9.45 -11.94 15.82
N GLY A 629 9.23 -11.75 14.51
CA GLY A 629 8.68 -12.79 13.63
C GLY A 629 7.22 -12.61 13.20
N SER A 630 6.55 -11.52 13.58
CA SER A 630 5.15 -11.23 13.21
C SER A 630 4.14 -12.26 13.74
N ASN A 631 4.16 -12.46 15.06
CA ASN A 631 3.22 -13.34 15.77
C ASN A 631 1.76 -12.83 15.77
N ARG A 632 1.49 -11.63 15.22
CA ARG A 632 0.17 -11.01 15.04
C ARG A 632 -0.91 -11.96 14.50
N LEU A 633 -0.60 -12.74 13.47
CA LEU A 633 -1.55 -13.71 12.90
C LEU A 633 -1.69 -14.98 13.74
N LEU A 634 -0.62 -15.39 14.45
CA LEU A 634 -0.66 -16.53 15.36
C LEU A 634 -1.52 -16.20 16.58
N TYR A 635 -1.34 -15.04 17.19
CA TYR A 635 -2.20 -14.57 18.28
C TYR A 635 -3.68 -14.56 17.90
N ALA A 636 -4.01 -13.94 16.75
CA ALA A 636 -5.38 -13.92 16.24
C ALA A 636 -5.96 -15.32 16.00
N GLN A 637 -5.13 -16.31 15.64
CA GLN A 637 -5.55 -17.71 15.50
C GLN A 637 -5.92 -18.35 16.84
N GLN A 638 -5.14 -18.08 17.89
CA GLN A 638 -5.26 -18.67 19.22
C GLN A 638 -6.43 -18.03 19.99
N ALA A 639 -6.49 -16.69 20.00
CA ALA A 639 -7.61 -15.92 20.55
C ALA A 639 -8.96 -16.36 19.94
N ALA A 640 -9.00 -16.63 18.62
CA ALA A 640 -10.19 -17.15 17.96
C ALA A 640 -10.52 -18.63 18.26
N GLU A 641 -9.57 -19.42 18.79
CA GLU A 641 -9.83 -20.80 19.27
C GLU A 641 -10.50 -20.79 20.66
N LEU A 642 -10.13 -19.82 21.51
CA LEU A 642 -10.65 -19.60 22.86
C LEU A 642 -12.10 -19.06 22.89
N VAL A 643 -12.54 -18.31 21.88
CA VAL A 643 -13.91 -17.73 21.87
C VAL A 643 -14.95 -18.78 21.45
N LYS A 644 -15.95 -19.05 22.30
CA LYS A 644 -17.10 -19.92 21.96
C LYS A 644 -17.83 -19.38 20.73
N LYS A 645 -18.51 -20.27 19.99
CA LYS A 645 -19.37 -19.86 18.87
C LYS A 645 -20.51 -18.94 19.35
N GLY A 646 -20.41 -17.65 19.03
CA GLY A 646 -21.36 -16.61 19.46
C GLY A 646 -20.88 -15.77 20.65
N GLY A 647 -19.76 -16.15 21.27
CA GLY A 647 -19.08 -15.37 22.29
C GLY A 647 -18.42 -14.10 21.76
N LYS A 648 -17.78 -13.36 22.66
CA LYS A 648 -17.22 -12.03 22.42
C LYS A 648 -15.70 -12.03 22.60
N LEU A 649 -15.01 -11.25 21.78
CA LEU A 649 -13.62 -10.85 21.98
C LEU A 649 -13.59 -9.34 22.18
N LEU A 650 -13.13 -8.88 23.35
CA LEU A 650 -12.79 -7.48 23.59
C LEU A 650 -11.28 -7.35 23.46
N ILE A 651 -10.84 -6.28 22.81
CA ILE A 651 -9.43 -6.01 22.57
C ILE A 651 -9.21 -4.50 22.54
N THR A 652 -8.27 -4.01 23.34
CA THR A 652 -7.75 -2.65 23.25
C THR A 652 -6.40 -2.66 22.55
N SER A 653 -6.11 -1.60 21.79
CA SER A 653 -4.85 -1.43 21.07
C SER A 653 -4.54 0.05 20.93
N CYS A 654 -3.31 0.42 21.25
CA CYS A 654 -2.71 1.73 20.99
C CYS A 654 -1.88 1.71 19.70
N ASN A 655 -1.45 0.53 19.23
CA ASN A 655 -0.58 0.37 18.06
C ASN A 655 -1.33 0.23 16.71
N PHE A 656 -2.62 -0.12 16.69
CA PHE A 656 -3.36 -0.44 15.46
C PHE A 656 -4.74 0.21 15.40
N THR A 657 -5.21 0.57 14.19
CA THR A 657 -6.59 1.08 14.03
C THR A 657 -7.63 -0.03 14.14
N GLU A 658 -8.89 0.34 14.40
CA GLU A 658 -10.02 -0.59 14.45
C GLU A 658 -10.12 -1.46 13.17
N GLU A 659 -9.90 -0.88 11.99
CA GLU A 659 -9.87 -1.62 10.72
C GLU A 659 -8.67 -2.56 10.60
N GLU A 660 -7.50 -2.16 11.12
CA GLU A 660 -6.29 -2.99 11.12
C GLU A 660 -6.42 -4.18 12.06
N VAL A 661 -6.97 -3.99 13.26
CA VAL A 661 -7.32 -5.08 14.18
C VAL A 661 -8.33 -6.01 13.50
N LYS A 662 -9.49 -5.50 13.05
CA LYS A 662 -10.52 -6.31 12.35
C LYS A 662 -9.96 -7.07 11.15
N SER A 663 -9.15 -6.42 10.31
CA SER A 663 -8.54 -7.07 9.15
C SER A 663 -7.59 -8.21 9.53
N THR A 664 -6.97 -8.18 10.71
CA THR A 664 -6.10 -9.26 11.22
C THR A 664 -6.92 -10.51 11.50
N PHE A 665 -7.99 -10.37 12.31
CA PHE A 665 -8.88 -11.47 12.67
C PHE A 665 -9.72 -11.95 11.46
N GLU A 666 -10.08 -11.07 10.52
CA GLU A 666 -10.72 -11.46 9.26
C GLU A 666 -9.77 -12.13 8.25
N ALA A 667 -8.48 -11.75 8.21
CA ALA A 667 -7.51 -12.33 7.29
C ALA A 667 -7.26 -13.80 7.61
N ASP A 668 -7.19 -14.14 8.89
CA ASP A 668 -7.08 -15.54 9.32
C ASP A 668 -8.30 -16.37 8.88
N MET A 669 -9.52 -15.85 8.95
CA MET A 669 -10.70 -16.57 8.41
C MET A 669 -10.53 -16.86 6.91
N LYS A 670 -10.10 -15.88 6.11
CA LYS A 670 -9.88 -16.04 4.65
C LYS A 670 -8.75 -17.02 4.34
N PHE A 671 -7.64 -17.00 5.08
CA PHE A 671 -6.52 -17.93 4.89
C PHE A 671 -6.80 -19.33 5.45
N LYS A 672 -7.54 -19.46 6.57
CA LYS A 672 -8.06 -20.73 7.08
C LYS A 672 -9.05 -21.35 6.10
N ASP A 673 -10.01 -20.60 5.54
CA ASP A 673 -10.96 -21.15 4.55
C ASP A 673 -10.22 -21.69 3.31
N ILE A 674 -9.24 -20.94 2.75
CA ILE A 674 -8.44 -21.40 1.61
C ILE A 674 -7.57 -22.62 1.98
N ARG A 675 -6.80 -22.57 3.07
CA ARG A 675 -5.95 -23.71 3.48
C ARG A 675 -6.78 -24.94 3.83
N SER A 676 -7.90 -24.76 4.52
CA SER A 676 -8.87 -25.82 4.87
C SER A 676 -9.49 -26.45 3.63
N ALA A 677 -9.87 -25.64 2.63
CA ALA A 677 -10.38 -26.16 1.36
C ALA A 677 -9.35 -27.04 0.63
N PHE A 678 -8.05 -26.69 0.66
CA PHE A 678 -6.99 -27.52 0.09
C PHE A 678 -6.57 -28.70 0.98
N SER A 679 -6.62 -28.59 2.30
CA SER A 679 -6.26 -29.68 3.22
C SER A 679 -7.39 -30.69 3.43
N SER A 680 -8.64 -30.35 3.10
CA SER A 680 -9.80 -31.24 3.16
C SER A 680 -10.04 -32.05 1.89
N LEU A 681 -9.20 -31.88 0.86
CA LEU A 681 -9.26 -32.67 -0.38
C LEU A 681 -8.94 -34.15 -0.10
N ASP A 682 -9.71 -35.05 -0.69
CA ASP A 682 -9.45 -36.49 -0.62
C ASP A 682 -8.37 -36.85 -1.65
N TYR A 683 -7.10 -36.84 -1.24
CA TYR A 683 -5.96 -37.19 -2.08
C TYR A 683 -5.85 -38.70 -2.40
N ASN A 684 -6.81 -39.52 -1.98
CA ASN A 684 -6.76 -40.96 -2.21
C ASN A 684 -6.96 -41.31 -3.69
N ILE A 685 -6.02 -42.08 -4.25
CA ILE A 685 -6.02 -42.53 -5.64
C ILE A 685 -6.59 -43.96 -5.77
N SER A 686 -6.84 -44.67 -4.67
CA SER A 686 -7.27 -46.07 -4.68
C SER A 686 -8.77 -46.22 -4.98
N PRO A 687 -9.18 -46.89 -6.09
CA PRO A 687 -10.60 -47.12 -6.39
C PRO A 687 -11.32 -47.97 -5.34
N LYS A 688 -10.58 -48.77 -4.56
CA LYS A 688 -11.14 -49.59 -3.47
C LYS A 688 -11.86 -48.72 -2.44
N SER A 689 -11.33 -47.53 -2.13
CA SER A 689 -11.96 -46.61 -1.17
C SER A 689 -13.36 -46.18 -1.62
N THR A 690 -13.55 -45.90 -2.90
CA THR A 690 -14.87 -45.56 -3.47
C THR A 690 -15.83 -46.75 -3.44
N ILE A 691 -15.33 -47.95 -3.76
CA ILE A 691 -16.11 -49.19 -3.70
C ILE A 691 -16.57 -49.47 -2.26
N ASP A 692 -15.71 -49.25 -1.27
CA ASP A 692 -16.05 -49.50 0.14
C ASP A 692 -16.98 -48.40 0.69
N LYS A 693 -16.81 -47.13 0.29
CA LYS A 693 -17.79 -46.05 0.52
C LYS A 693 -19.17 -46.41 -0.08
N LEU A 694 -19.21 -46.99 -1.28
CA LEU A 694 -20.45 -47.39 -1.94
C LEU A 694 -21.14 -48.58 -1.24
N LYS A 695 -20.38 -49.60 -0.78
CA LYS A 695 -20.91 -50.71 0.03
C LYS A 695 -21.51 -50.25 1.36
N GLN A 696 -20.96 -49.18 1.93
CA GLN A 696 -21.42 -48.59 3.20
C GLN A 696 -22.55 -47.55 3.00
N HIS A 697 -22.91 -47.20 1.76
CA HIS A 697 -23.91 -46.19 1.47
C HIS A 697 -25.32 -46.65 1.86
N LYS A 698 -26.01 -45.86 2.70
CA LYS A 698 -27.41 -46.08 3.05
C LYS A 698 -28.30 -45.31 2.08
N TRP A 699 -29.04 -46.04 1.25
CA TRP A 699 -29.92 -45.47 0.24
C TRP A 699 -31.03 -44.59 0.85
N ARG A 700 -31.18 -43.39 0.31
CA ARG A 700 -32.20 -42.39 0.67
C ARG A 700 -33.17 -42.20 -0.49
N LYS A 701 -34.38 -41.71 -0.21
CA LYS A 701 -35.37 -41.36 -1.25
C LYS A 701 -34.82 -40.41 -2.32
N PHE A 702 -33.94 -39.48 -1.94
CA PHE A 702 -33.32 -38.51 -2.84
C PHE A 702 -32.29 -39.15 -3.81
N ASP A 703 -31.73 -40.32 -3.48
CA ASP A 703 -30.78 -41.00 -4.36
C ASP A 703 -31.46 -41.54 -5.65
N ILE A 704 -32.80 -41.47 -5.75
CA ILE A 704 -33.56 -41.72 -6.99
C ILE A 704 -33.11 -40.81 -8.16
N GLN A 705 -32.53 -39.64 -7.88
CA GLN A 705 -31.99 -38.74 -8.90
C GLN A 705 -30.96 -39.43 -9.81
N TRP A 706 -30.18 -40.38 -9.27
CA TRP A 706 -29.16 -41.11 -10.05
C TRP A 706 -29.81 -42.04 -11.08
N ALA A 707 -30.96 -42.64 -10.74
CA ALA A 707 -31.75 -43.42 -11.69
C ALA A 707 -32.36 -42.52 -12.76
N ILE A 708 -32.87 -41.33 -12.39
CA ILE A 708 -33.39 -40.34 -13.35
C ILE A 708 -32.29 -39.89 -14.33
N TYR A 709 -31.11 -39.55 -13.82
CA TYR A 709 -29.95 -39.17 -14.66
C TYR A 709 -29.54 -40.28 -15.62
N PHE A 710 -29.51 -41.54 -15.15
CA PHE A 710 -29.24 -42.69 -16.01
C PHE A 710 -30.31 -42.87 -17.09
N LEU A 711 -31.59 -42.73 -16.75
CA LEU A 711 -32.72 -42.83 -17.69
C LEU A 711 -32.75 -41.70 -18.74
N ILE A 712 -32.14 -40.54 -18.46
CA ILE A 712 -31.97 -39.44 -19.43
C ILE A 712 -30.70 -39.61 -20.28
N ALA A 713 -29.60 -40.06 -19.66
CA ALA A 713 -28.33 -40.28 -20.33
C ALA A 713 -28.36 -41.48 -21.30
N LEU A 714 -29.09 -42.56 -20.95
CA LEU A 714 -29.14 -43.79 -21.74
C LEU A 714 -29.74 -43.60 -23.14
N PRO A 715 -30.93 -42.99 -23.33
CA PRO A 715 -31.45 -42.67 -24.67
C PRO A 715 -30.50 -41.75 -25.45
N SER A 716 -29.96 -40.72 -24.80
CA SER A 716 -28.99 -39.79 -25.41
C SER A 716 -27.77 -40.54 -25.95
N PHE A 717 -27.21 -41.47 -25.17
CA PHE A 717 -26.10 -42.32 -25.57
C PHE A 717 -26.44 -43.31 -26.69
N ILE A 718 -27.65 -43.89 -26.69
CA ILE A 718 -28.11 -44.82 -27.73
C ILE A 718 -28.28 -44.08 -29.07
N MET A 719 -28.89 -42.89 -29.06
CA MET A 719 -29.10 -42.08 -30.27
C MET A 719 -27.80 -41.48 -30.85
N MET A 720 -26.72 -41.43 -30.06
CA MET A 720 -25.48 -40.78 -30.44
C MET A 720 -24.80 -41.47 -31.64
N SER A 721 -24.75 -40.75 -32.77
CA SER A 721 -24.10 -41.22 -34.00
C SER A 721 -22.76 -40.51 -34.20
N ILE A 722 -21.66 -41.21 -33.93
CA ILE A 722 -20.28 -40.73 -34.13
C ILE A 722 -19.65 -41.57 -35.25
N PRO A 723 -18.85 -40.98 -36.18
CA PRO A 723 -18.25 -41.68 -37.32
C PRO A 723 -17.40 -42.92 -36.97
N ILE A 724 -16.93 -43.06 -35.73
CA ILE A 724 -16.25 -44.27 -35.23
C ILE A 724 -17.05 -44.80 -34.02
N PRO A 725 -17.89 -45.84 -34.19
CA PRO A 725 -18.78 -46.34 -33.13
C PRO A 725 -18.08 -46.85 -31.86
N VAL A 726 -16.79 -47.16 -31.92
CA VAL A 726 -15.99 -47.56 -30.75
C VAL A 726 -15.69 -46.36 -29.84
N ILE A 727 -15.48 -45.17 -30.41
CA ILE A 727 -15.12 -43.95 -29.66
C ILE A 727 -16.23 -43.53 -28.70
N LYS A 728 -17.51 -43.77 -29.03
CA LYS A 728 -18.62 -43.40 -28.14
C LYS A 728 -18.51 -44.09 -26.77
N TRP A 729 -18.02 -45.33 -26.71
CA TRP A 729 -17.83 -46.06 -25.45
C TRP A 729 -16.77 -45.46 -24.53
N LEU A 730 -15.84 -44.63 -25.06
CA LEU A 730 -14.90 -43.88 -24.23
C LEU A 730 -15.60 -42.88 -23.30
N ILE A 731 -16.79 -42.39 -23.65
CA ILE A 731 -17.53 -41.42 -22.82
C ILE A 731 -17.93 -42.03 -21.46
N PRO A 732 -18.71 -43.14 -21.39
CA PRO A 732 -18.98 -43.80 -20.11
C PRO A 732 -17.72 -44.38 -19.47
N LEU A 733 -16.78 -44.96 -20.23
CA LEU A 733 -15.52 -45.49 -19.66
C LEU A 733 -14.71 -44.42 -18.93
N THR A 734 -14.58 -43.23 -19.52
CA THR A 734 -13.86 -42.09 -18.91
C THR A 734 -14.62 -41.57 -17.70
N TYR A 735 -15.94 -41.39 -17.80
CA TYR A 735 -16.76 -40.95 -16.67
C TYR A 735 -16.69 -41.93 -15.48
N PHE A 736 -16.87 -43.23 -15.72
CA PHE A 736 -16.78 -44.25 -14.67
C PHE A 736 -15.36 -44.35 -14.08
N GLY A 737 -14.30 -44.16 -14.89
CA GLY A 737 -12.93 -44.03 -14.39
C GLY A 737 -12.75 -42.81 -13.49
N LEU A 738 -13.25 -41.64 -13.90
CA LEU A 738 -13.14 -40.38 -13.15
C LEU A 738 -13.93 -40.37 -11.84
N ILE A 739 -15.05 -41.12 -11.73
CA ILE A 739 -15.74 -41.28 -10.44
C ILE A 739 -15.22 -42.45 -9.61
N ALA A 740 -14.42 -43.36 -10.17
CA ALA A 740 -13.87 -44.50 -9.43
C ALA A 740 -12.78 -44.08 -8.43
N THR A 741 -11.95 -43.08 -8.75
CA THR A 741 -10.87 -42.60 -7.88
C THR A 741 -11.31 -41.41 -7.01
N PRO A 742 -11.16 -41.45 -5.66
CA PRO A 742 -11.65 -40.39 -4.76
C PRO A 742 -11.21 -38.96 -5.14
N VAL A 743 -9.93 -38.81 -5.48
CA VAL A 743 -9.31 -37.52 -5.86
C VAL A 743 -9.97 -36.82 -7.06
N THR A 744 -10.55 -37.58 -8.00
CA THR A 744 -11.31 -37.03 -9.13
C THR A 744 -12.81 -37.06 -8.86
N SER A 745 -13.32 -38.06 -8.14
CA SER A 745 -14.76 -38.21 -7.86
C SER A 745 -15.31 -37.01 -7.09
N GLN A 746 -14.52 -36.40 -6.20
CA GLN A 746 -14.92 -35.19 -5.46
C GLN A 746 -15.30 -34.00 -6.36
N PHE A 747 -14.86 -33.98 -7.62
CA PHE A 747 -15.26 -32.99 -8.63
C PHE A 747 -16.29 -33.55 -9.64
N PHE A 748 -16.02 -34.72 -10.22
CA PHE A 748 -16.86 -35.26 -11.30
C PHE A 748 -18.21 -35.81 -10.82
N PHE A 749 -18.31 -36.28 -9.57
CA PHE A 749 -19.58 -36.78 -9.03
C PHE A 749 -20.59 -35.63 -8.75
N PRO A 750 -20.21 -34.49 -8.14
CA PRO A 750 -21.07 -33.28 -8.12
C PRO A 750 -21.43 -32.74 -9.51
N ALA A 751 -20.54 -32.88 -10.50
CA ALA A 751 -20.75 -32.38 -11.86
C ALA A 751 -21.72 -33.24 -12.70
N THR A 752 -22.09 -34.45 -12.26
CA THR A 752 -22.94 -35.40 -13.00
C THR A 752 -24.16 -34.79 -13.70
N PRO A 753 -25.06 -34.02 -13.04
CA PRO A 753 -26.23 -33.45 -13.72
C PRO A 753 -25.85 -32.44 -14.82
N ILE A 754 -24.74 -31.72 -14.68
CA ILE A 754 -24.21 -30.83 -15.74
C ILE A 754 -23.70 -31.68 -16.93
N LEU A 755 -22.99 -32.77 -16.67
CA LEU A 755 -22.51 -33.68 -17.71
C LEU A 755 -23.68 -34.37 -18.45
N VAL A 756 -24.75 -34.73 -17.73
CA VAL A 756 -25.98 -35.29 -18.33
C VAL A 756 -26.72 -34.25 -19.17
N TRP A 757 -26.79 -32.99 -18.74
CA TRP A 757 -27.29 -31.89 -19.59
C TRP A 757 -26.45 -31.75 -20.87
N LEU A 758 -25.13 -31.62 -20.77
CA LEU A 758 -24.24 -31.45 -21.93
C LEU A 758 -24.37 -32.62 -22.92
N LEU A 759 -24.47 -33.85 -22.41
CA LEU A 759 -24.73 -35.04 -23.22
C LEU A 759 -26.09 -34.95 -23.93
N THR A 760 -27.15 -34.58 -23.21
CA THR A 760 -28.52 -34.47 -23.76
C THR A 760 -28.60 -33.37 -24.82
N PHE A 761 -28.03 -32.19 -24.54
CA PHE A 761 -27.94 -31.07 -25.48
C PHE A 761 -27.16 -31.45 -26.74
N PHE A 762 -25.99 -32.07 -26.60
CA PHE A 762 -25.21 -32.53 -27.75
C PHE A 762 -25.97 -33.55 -28.61
N CYS A 763 -26.69 -34.47 -27.96
CA CYS A 763 -27.39 -35.57 -28.63
C CYS A 763 -28.74 -35.18 -29.26
N ALA A 764 -29.32 -34.02 -28.92
CA ALA A 764 -30.55 -33.52 -29.52
C ALA A 764 -30.47 -33.46 -31.07
N ARG A 765 -29.27 -33.21 -31.62
CA ARG A 765 -29.02 -33.22 -33.07
C ARG A 765 -29.32 -34.55 -33.77
N PHE A 766 -29.24 -35.68 -33.05
CA PHE A 766 -29.42 -37.03 -33.61
C PHE A 766 -30.86 -37.55 -33.56
N ILE A 767 -31.80 -36.80 -32.95
CA ILE A 767 -33.22 -37.18 -32.92
C ILE A 767 -33.73 -37.21 -34.37
N PRO A 768 -34.30 -38.32 -34.88
CA PRO A 768 -34.76 -38.41 -36.27
C PRO A 768 -35.88 -37.41 -36.58
N THR A 769 -35.81 -36.74 -37.73
CA THR A 769 -36.80 -35.72 -38.16
C THR A 769 -38.27 -36.18 -38.03
N PRO A 770 -38.66 -37.42 -38.41
CA PRO A 770 -40.05 -37.87 -38.32
C PRO A 770 -40.66 -37.94 -36.91
N VAL A 771 -39.83 -37.93 -35.86
CA VAL A 771 -40.30 -37.97 -34.45
C VAL A 771 -40.11 -36.62 -33.73
N ARG A 772 -39.63 -35.58 -34.43
CA ARG A 772 -39.51 -34.25 -33.86
C ARG A 772 -40.85 -33.50 -33.93
N PRO A 773 -41.19 -32.68 -32.91
CA PRO A 773 -42.39 -31.83 -32.96
C PRO A 773 -42.32 -30.77 -34.06
N THR A 774 -43.46 -30.18 -34.41
CA THR A 774 -43.52 -29.00 -35.29
C THR A 774 -42.94 -27.77 -34.61
N ILE A 775 -42.10 -27.01 -35.33
CA ILE A 775 -41.45 -25.80 -34.82
C ILE A 775 -42.46 -24.64 -34.72
N ASN A 776 -42.56 -24.04 -33.54
CA ASN A 776 -43.44 -22.89 -33.30
C ASN A 776 -42.74 -21.58 -33.67
N VAL A 777 -43.14 -20.98 -34.79
CA VAL A 777 -42.62 -19.68 -35.26
C VAL A 777 -43.44 -18.48 -34.78
N THR A 778 -44.71 -18.69 -34.38
CA THR A 778 -45.65 -17.60 -34.04
C THR A 778 -45.77 -17.32 -32.54
N ILE A 779 -45.55 -18.31 -31.68
CA ILE A 779 -45.93 -18.24 -30.25
C ILE A 779 -45.12 -17.17 -29.50
N LEU A 780 -43.79 -17.16 -29.62
CA LEU A 780 -42.95 -16.20 -28.89
C LEU A 780 -43.16 -14.74 -29.37
N PRO A 781 -43.16 -14.42 -30.69
CA PRO A 781 -43.48 -13.07 -31.16
C PRO A 781 -44.86 -12.58 -30.71
N THR A 782 -45.86 -13.47 -30.71
CA THR A 782 -47.22 -13.14 -30.29
C THR A 782 -47.27 -12.85 -28.80
N LEU A 783 -46.66 -13.70 -27.96
CA LEU A 783 -46.62 -13.48 -26.51
C LEU A 783 -45.86 -12.20 -26.15
N GLU A 784 -44.74 -11.91 -26.79
CA GLU A 784 -43.98 -10.67 -26.53
C GLU A 784 -44.83 -9.43 -26.90
N SER A 785 -45.48 -9.46 -28.07
CA SER A 785 -46.35 -8.36 -28.52
C SER A 785 -47.57 -8.15 -27.63
N VAL A 786 -48.20 -9.24 -27.14
CA VAL A 786 -49.40 -9.18 -26.30
C VAL A 786 -49.08 -8.77 -24.86
N TRP A 787 -47.96 -9.23 -24.29
CA TRP A 787 -47.60 -8.93 -22.89
C TRP A 787 -46.90 -7.59 -22.71
N TYR A 788 -46.12 -7.14 -23.71
CA TYR A 788 -45.30 -5.92 -23.60
C TYR A 788 -45.73 -4.79 -24.55
N GLY A 789 -46.78 -4.99 -25.35
CA GLY A 789 -47.35 -3.98 -26.25
C GLY A 789 -46.54 -3.71 -27.52
N ALA A 790 -45.36 -4.31 -27.66
CA ALA A 790 -44.50 -4.28 -28.84
C ALA A 790 -43.55 -5.48 -28.84
N ASN A 791 -43.03 -5.86 -30.00
CA ASN A 791 -41.91 -6.79 -30.12
C ASN A 791 -40.62 -6.04 -29.72
N ILE A 792 -40.35 -6.03 -28.40
CA ILE A 792 -39.21 -5.33 -27.78
C ILE A 792 -37.90 -5.81 -28.39
N SER A 793 -37.79 -7.10 -28.69
CA SER A 793 -36.57 -7.71 -29.19
C SER A 793 -36.21 -7.20 -30.60
N ASN A 794 -37.20 -7.02 -31.46
CA ASN A 794 -37.02 -6.37 -32.76
C ASN A 794 -36.74 -4.86 -32.61
N LEU A 795 -37.40 -4.15 -31.68
CA LEU A 795 -37.13 -2.73 -31.43
C LEU A 795 -35.67 -2.49 -31.01
N VAL A 796 -35.15 -3.29 -30.07
CA VAL A 796 -33.76 -3.20 -29.57
C VAL A 796 -32.75 -3.58 -30.67
N THR A 797 -33.11 -4.50 -31.58
CA THR A 797 -32.27 -4.91 -32.73
C THR A 797 -32.12 -3.84 -33.82
N THR A 798 -33.01 -2.83 -33.88
CA THR A 798 -32.93 -1.79 -34.93
C THR A 798 -31.75 -0.82 -34.78
N HIS A 799 -31.28 -0.56 -33.55
CA HIS A 799 -30.26 0.45 -33.26
C HIS A 799 -28.85 -0.16 -33.28
N ARG A 800 -28.30 -0.35 -34.48
CA ARG A 800 -27.01 -1.02 -34.71
C ARG A 800 -25.84 -0.06 -34.59
N HIS A 801 -24.85 -0.38 -33.74
CA HIS A 801 -23.62 0.39 -33.61
C HIS A 801 -22.49 -0.51 -33.09
N TRP A 802 -21.29 -0.41 -33.68
CA TRP A 802 -20.16 -1.31 -33.37
C TRP A 802 -19.74 -1.29 -31.88
N ILE A 803 -19.88 -0.15 -31.19
CA ILE A 803 -19.64 -0.08 -29.72
C ILE A 803 -20.67 -0.92 -28.96
N LEU A 804 -21.95 -0.87 -29.34
CA LEU A 804 -23.01 -1.66 -28.71
C LEU A 804 -22.83 -3.15 -29.02
N ASP A 805 -22.35 -3.49 -30.22
CA ASP A 805 -21.96 -4.86 -30.56
C ASP A 805 -20.88 -5.38 -29.59
N VAL A 806 -19.81 -4.61 -29.35
CA VAL A 806 -18.75 -4.99 -28.39
C VAL A 806 -19.27 -5.06 -26.95
N ILE A 807 -20.15 -4.15 -26.54
CA ILE A 807 -20.76 -4.14 -25.19
C ILE A 807 -21.72 -5.32 -25.00
N ALA A 808 -22.43 -5.78 -26.03
CA ALA A 808 -23.27 -6.99 -25.98
C ALA A 808 -22.44 -8.27 -26.09
N TRP A 809 -21.36 -8.23 -26.86
CA TRP A 809 -20.44 -9.35 -27.04
C TRP A 809 -19.69 -9.73 -25.75
N PHE A 810 -19.37 -8.79 -24.86
CA PHE A 810 -18.66 -9.14 -23.63
C PHE A 810 -19.46 -10.12 -22.72
N PRO A 811 -20.70 -9.81 -22.28
CA PRO A 811 -21.49 -10.74 -21.46
C PRO A 811 -21.89 -12.00 -22.25
N TYR A 812 -22.37 -11.84 -23.50
CA TYR A 812 -22.95 -12.96 -24.26
C TYR A 812 -21.94 -13.77 -25.07
N GLY A 813 -20.91 -13.16 -25.64
CA GLY A 813 -19.91 -13.86 -26.45
C GLY A 813 -18.75 -14.47 -25.67
N LEU A 814 -18.50 -14.02 -24.42
CA LEU A 814 -17.34 -14.44 -23.63
C LEU A 814 -17.69 -14.85 -22.19
N VAL A 815 -18.29 -13.95 -21.40
CA VAL A 815 -18.36 -14.11 -19.94
C VAL A 815 -19.25 -15.27 -19.50
N HIS A 816 -20.42 -15.46 -20.11
CA HIS A 816 -21.37 -16.50 -19.68
C HIS A 816 -20.83 -17.94 -19.80
N TYR A 817 -19.82 -18.19 -20.65
CA TYR A 817 -19.15 -19.50 -20.73
C TYR A 817 -18.23 -19.78 -19.54
N VAL A 818 -17.75 -18.73 -18.85
CA VAL A 818 -16.71 -18.82 -17.81
C VAL A 818 -17.30 -18.72 -16.41
N VAL A 819 -18.34 -17.91 -16.21
CA VAL A 819 -18.95 -17.64 -14.89
C VAL A 819 -19.40 -18.92 -14.15
N PRO A 820 -20.03 -19.94 -14.78
CA PRO A 820 -20.41 -21.16 -14.07
C PRO A 820 -19.25 -21.90 -13.39
N PHE A 821 -18.07 -21.86 -14.00
CA PHE A 821 -16.85 -22.48 -13.46
C PHE A 821 -16.22 -21.63 -12.34
N VAL A 822 -16.28 -20.30 -12.47
CA VAL A 822 -15.83 -19.37 -11.42
C VAL A 822 -16.70 -19.53 -10.16
N ILE A 823 -18.02 -19.63 -10.31
CA ILE A 823 -18.93 -19.86 -9.19
C ILE A 823 -18.72 -21.24 -8.57
N ALA A 824 -18.47 -22.29 -9.36
CA ALA A 824 -18.09 -23.60 -8.82
C ALA A 824 -16.79 -23.52 -7.98
N ALA A 825 -15.78 -22.78 -8.45
CA ALA A 825 -14.53 -22.58 -7.69
C ALA A 825 -14.76 -21.78 -6.39
N ILE A 826 -15.58 -20.72 -6.42
CA ILE A 826 -15.96 -19.94 -5.22
C ILE A 826 -16.73 -20.81 -4.22
N ALA A 827 -17.70 -21.61 -4.70
CA ALA A 827 -18.49 -22.52 -3.88
C ALA A 827 -17.64 -23.62 -3.21
N TRP A 828 -16.55 -24.04 -3.87
CA TRP A 828 -15.57 -24.98 -3.29
C TRP A 828 -14.76 -24.31 -2.17
N VAL A 829 -14.16 -23.15 -2.44
CA VAL A 829 -13.23 -22.49 -1.50
C VAL A 829 -13.94 -21.89 -0.29
N TYR A 830 -15.04 -21.17 -0.52
CA TYR A 830 -15.67 -20.31 0.51
C TYR A 830 -16.98 -20.86 1.06
N ALA A 831 -17.51 -21.96 0.51
CA ALA A 831 -18.70 -22.63 1.05
C ALA A 831 -18.54 -24.18 1.13
N PRO A 832 -17.44 -24.70 1.71
CA PRO A 832 -17.32 -26.13 2.00
C PRO A 832 -18.43 -26.59 2.95
N ALA A 833 -18.78 -27.88 2.91
CA ALA A 833 -19.85 -28.44 3.74
C ALA A 833 -19.53 -28.35 5.24
N LYS A 834 -19.98 -27.28 5.90
CA LYS A 834 -19.94 -27.14 7.36
C LYS A 834 -21.05 -27.99 7.97
N GLY A 835 -20.71 -29.20 8.39
CA GLY A 835 -21.60 -30.05 9.19
C GLY A 835 -21.07 -31.46 9.39
N ALA A 836 -21.13 -31.94 10.63
CA ALA A 836 -20.88 -33.34 10.95
C ALA A 836 -21.87 -34.26 10.22
N ALA A 837 -21.51 -35.52 10.02
CA ALA A 837 -22.46 -36.51 9.57
C ALA A 837 -23.61 -36.63 10.59
N ASN A 838 -24.87 -36.66 10.11
CA ASN A 838 -26.01 -36.84 11.01
C ASN A 838 -25.96 -38.20 11.71
N ARG A 839 -26.82 -38.43 12.72
CA ARG A 839 -26.87 -39.70 13.51
C ARG A 839 -26.98 -40.98 12.66
N ASN A 840 -27.34 -40.87 11.38
CA ASN A 840 -27.44 -42.00 10.45
C ASN A 840 -26.20 -42.18 9.54
N GLY A 841 -25.17 -41.34 9.68
CA GLY A 841 -23.91 -41.39 8.93
C GLY A 841 -23.84 -40.48 7.69
N HIS A 842 -24.85 -39.66 7.42
CA HIS A 842 -24.89 -38.85 6.19
C HIS A 842 -24.31 -37.45 6.41
N LYS A 843 -23.29 -37.07 5.63
CA LYS A 843 -22.86 -35.68 5.53
C LYS A 843 -23.93 -34.82 4.83
N PRO A 844 -24.13 -33.56 5.25
CA PRO A 844 -24.98 -32.60 4.53
C PRO A 844 -24.40 -32.23 3.15
N TYR A 845 -25.26 -31.76 2.24
CA TYR A 845 -24.82 -31.27 0.92
C TYR A 845 -23.88 -30.07 1.04
N SER A 846 -22.75 -30.11 0.35
CA SER A 846 -21.89 -28.94 0.12
C SER A 846 -22.56 -27.93 -0.81
N ALA A 847 -22.15 -26.65 -0.73
CA ALA A 847 -22.62 -25.64 -1.66
C ALA A 847 -22.21 -25.95 -3.11
N LEU A 848 -21.05 -26.60 -3.32
CA LEU A 848 -20.62 -27.10 -4.64
C LEU A 848 -21.55 -28.18 -5.21
N GLN A 849 -22.00 -29.13 -4.38
CA GLN A 849 -22.99 -30.14 -4.80
C GLN A 849 -24.35 -29.52 -5.07
N PHE A 850 -24.77 -28.54 -4.27
CA PHE A 850 -26.01 -27.79 -4.50
C PHE A 850 -25.94 -26.98 -5.81
N TRP A 851 -24.81 -26.31 -6.08
CA TRP A 851 -24.54 -25.60 -7.33
C TRP A 851 -24.66 -26.54 -8.53
N GLY A 852 -23.92 -27.65 -8.52
CA GLY A 852 -23.96 -28.66 -9.59
C GLY A 852 -25.36 -29.21 -9.83
N LEU A 853 -26.09 -29.53 -8.75
CA LEU A 853 -27.46 -30.03 -8.76
C LEU A 853 -28.44 -29.03 -9.41
N VAL A 854 -28.49 -27.80 -8.92
CA VAL A 854 -29.42 -26.77 -9.39
C VAL A 854 -29.11 -26.36 -10.82
N PHE A 855 -27.85 -26.03 -11.11
CA PHE A 855 -27.43 -25.60 -12.45
C PHE A 855 -27.66 -26.72 -13.48
N GLY A 856 -27.35 -27.96 -13.13
CA GLY A 856 -27.57 -29.12 -13.99
C GLY A 856 -29.05 -29.43 -14.21
N ILE A 857 -29.87 -29.54 -13.16
CA ILE A 857 -31.31 -29.86 -13.29
C ILE A 857 -32.06 -28.80 -14.08
N MET A 858 -31.82 -27.51 -13.80
CA MET A 858 -32.43 -26.40 -14.55
C MET A 858 -32.15 -26.54 -16.06
N ASN A 859 -30.90 -26.80 -16.41
CA ASN A 859 -30.48 -26.96 -17.80
C ASN A 859 -31.00 -28.26 -18.46
N ILE A 860 -31.08 -29.38 -17.72
CA ILE A 860 -31.74 -30.62 -18.19
C ILE A 860 -33.21 -30.33 -18.54
N ILE A 861 -33.95 -29.69 -17.63
CA ILE A 861 -35.37 -29.37 -17.83
C ILE A 861 -35.54 -28.46 -19.05
N GLY A 862 -34.73 -27.40 -19.18
CA GLY A 862 -34.80 -26.48 -20.31
C GLY A 862 -34.55 -27.19 -21.65
N VAL A 863 -33.54 -28.05 -21.77
CA VAL A 863 -33.30 -28.82 -23.00
C VAL A 863 -34.44 -29.79 -23.31
N ILE A 864 -35.03 -30.45 -22.30
CA ILE A 864 -36.20 -31.33 -22.50
C ILE A 864 -37.40 -30.52 -23.03
N VAL A 865 -37.63 -29.32 -22.51
CA VAL A 865 -38.67 -28.41 -23.01
C VAL A 865 -38.37 -27.96 -24.44
N GLN A 866 -37.15 -27.51 -24.73
CA GLN A 866 -36.73 -27.07 -26.07
C GLN A 866 -36.85 -28.19 -27.13
N VAL A 867 -36.62 -29.46 -26.76
CA VAL A 867 -36.82 -30.62 -27.64
C VAL A 867 -38.30 -30.96 -27.81
N SER A 868 -39.10 -30.89 -26.74
CA SER A 868 -40.53 -31.24 -26.75
C SER A 868 -41.43 -30.13 -27.33
N PHE A 869 -40.97 -28.88 -27.23
CA PHE A 869 -41.66 -27.67 -27.61
C PHE A 869 -40.67 -26.70 -28.30
N PRO A 870 -40.23 -27.02 -29.53
CA PRO A 870 -39.30 -26.20 -30.29
C PRO A 870 -39.95 -24.86 -30.66
N CYS A 871 -39.21 -23.77 -30.45
CA CYS A 871 -39.63 -22.40 -30.74
C CYS A 871 -38.53 -21.66 -31.52
N ALA A 872 -38.93 -20.88 -32.51
CA ALA A 872 -37.99 -20.10 -33.30
C ALA A 872 -37.49 -18.84 -32.53
N PRO A 873 -36.19 -18.52 -32.62
CA PRO A 873 -35.59 -17.31 -32.04
C PRO A 873 -35.80 -16.05 -32.91
N PRO A 874 -35.53 -14.83 -32.40
CA PRO A 874 -35.77 -13.57 -33.13
C PRO A 874 -35.08 -13.47 -34.48
N TRP A 875 -33.86 -13.99 -34.62
CA TRP A 875 -33.17 -13.97 -35.92
C TRP A 875 -33.91 -14.73 -37.01
N TYR A 876 -34.73 -15.73 -36.67
CA TYR A 876 -35.53 -16.45 -37.64
C TYR A 876 -36.67 -15.57 -38.15
N GLU A 877 -37.39 -14.89 -37.26
CA GLU A 877 -38.44 -13.92 -37.63
C GLU A 877 -37.88 -12.80 -38.50
N LEU A 878 -36.68 -12.30 -38.18
CA LEU A 878 -36.00 -11.24 -38.94
C LEU A 878 -35.53 -11.64 -40.36
N LEU A 879 -35.32 -12.94 -40.61
CA LEU A 879 -34.84 -13.45 -41.91
C LEU A 879 -35.96 -14.10 -42.76
N TYR A 880 -36.91 -14.77 -42.11
CA TYR A 880 -37.94 -15.61 -42.76
C TYR A 880 -39.37 -15.21 -42.38
N GLY A 881 -39.56 -14.21 -41.51
CA GLY A 881 -40.87 -13.83 -40.98
C GLY A 881 -41.51 -14.97 -40.20
N LEU A 882 -42.84 -15.10 -40.32
CA LEU A 882 -43.63 -16.16 -39.69
C LEU A 882 -43.82 -17.39 -40.61
N LEU A 883 -42.95 -17.59 -41.60
CA LEU A 883 -43.01 -18.76 -42.48
C LEU A 883 -42.70 -20.05 -41.68
N PRO A 884 -43.43 -21.17 -41.93
CA PRO A 884 -43.19 -22.43 -41.24
C PRO A 884 -41.73 -22.88 -41.35
N ALA A 885 -41.10 -23.13 -40.21
CA ALA A 885 -39.72 -23.59 -40.13
C ALA A 885 -39.62 -25.12 -40.26
N ASP A 886 -38.51 -25.61 -40.81
CA ASP A 886 -38.16 -27.02 -40.82
C ASP A 886 -36.73 -27.28 -40.32
N TYR A 887 -36.41 -28.53 -40.00
CA TYR A 887 -35.15 -28.93 -39.37
C TYR A 887 -33.93 -29.01 -40.30
N SER A 888 -34.06 -28.69 -41.60
CA SER A 888 -32.92 -28.52 -42.51
C SER A 888 -32.24 -27.15 -42.38
N ILE A 889 -32.93 -26.18 -41.78
CA ILE A 889 -32.45 -24.81 -41.62
C ILE A 889 -31.27 -24.79 -40.62
N PRO A 890 -30.08 -24.31 -41.02
CA PRO A 890 -28.90 -24.27 -40.14
C PRO A 890 -29.03 -23.18 -39.07
N GLY A 891 -28.25 -23.31 -37.99
CA GLY A 891 -28.15 -22.27 -36.97
C GLY A 891 -27.50 -21.00 -37.49
N SER A 892 -28.01 -19.83 -37.07
CA SER A 892 -27.48 -18.53 -37.43
C SER A 892 -26.70 -17.89 -36.27
N PRO A 893 -25.53 -17.27 -36.51
CA PRO A 893 -24.85 -16.43 -35.52
C PRO A 893 -25.56 -15.07 -35.30
N ALA A 894 -26.60 -14.75 -36.08
CA ALA A 894 -27.41 -13.53 -35.96
C ALA A 894 -26.57 -12.26 -35.72
N GLY A 895 -26.77 -11.55 -34.60
CA GLY A 895 -26.02 -10.34 -34.28
C GLY A 895 -24.51 -10.55 -34.09
N LEU A 896 -24.07 -11.74 -33.68
CA LEU A 896 -22.64 -12.07 -33.51
C LEU A 896 -21.87 -12.17 -34.84
N ALA A 897 -22.56 -12.27 -35.98
CA ALA A 897 -21.93 -12.16 -37.30
C ALA A 897 -21.13 -10.85 -37.44
N ARG A 898 -21.62 -9.75 -36.83
CA ARG A 898 -20.95 -8.44 -36.83
C ARG A 898 -19.64 -8.46 -36.03
N ILE A 899 -19.53 -9.32 -35.01
CA ILE A 899 -18.29 -9.52 -34.24
C ILE A 899 -17.30 -10.38 -35.02
N ASP A 900 -17.77 -11.42 -35.69
CA ASP A 900 -16.95 -12.20 -36.61
C ASP A 900 -16.35 -11.32 -37.72
N GLU A 901 -17.15 -10.42 -38.30
CA GLU A 901 -16.70 -9.41 -39.28
C GLU A 901 -15.68 -8.43 -38.68
N LEU A 902 -15.98 -7.84 -37.52
CA LEU A 902 -15.11 -6.89 -36.80
C LEU A 902 -13.76 -7.50 -36.39
N MET A 903 -13.75 -8.79 -36.05
CA MET A 903 -12.56 -9.52 -35.60
C MET A 903 -11.86 -10.29 -36.74
N HIS A 904 -12.38 -10.21 -37.97
CA HIS A 904 -11.94 -11.00 -39.13
C HIS A 904 -11.83 -12.51 -38.82
N SER A 905 -12.86 -13.05 -38.18
CA SER A 905 -12.94 -14.43 -37.71
C SER A 905 -14.23 -15.12 -38.18
N HIS A 906 -14.28 -16.44 -38.10
CA HIS A 906 -15.49 -17.23 -38.36
C HIS A 906 -15.91 -18.06 -37.14
N SER A 907 -15.54 -17.59 -35.94
CA SER A 907 -15.66 -18.34 -34.69
C SER A 907 -17.12 -18.56 -34.31
N TYR A 908 -17.93 -17.50 -34.31
CA TYR A 908 -19.35 -17.59 -33.96
C TYR A 908 -20.17 -18.19 -35.10
N SER A 909 -19.87 -17.85 -36.34
CA SER A 909 -20.50 -18.42 -37.54
C SER A 909 -20.35 -19.95 -37.59
N SER A 910 -19.16 -20.46 -37.28
CA SER A 910 -18.91 -21.91 -37.19
C SER A 910 -19.61 -22.54 -35.98
N ALA A 911 -19.56 -21.89 -34.81
CA ALA A 911 -20.14 -22.44 -33.58
C ALA A 911 -21.68 -22.52 -33.63
N PHE A 912 -22.35 -21.45 -34.06
CA PHE A 912 -23.81 -21.41 -34.19
C PHE A 912 -24.32 -22.24 -35.37
N GLY A 913 -23.59 -22.26 -36.50
CA GLY A 913 -23.90 -23.16 -37.62
C GLY A 913 -23.84 -24.65 -37.26
N ALA A 914 -22.97 -25.02 -36.30
CA ALA A 914 -22.85 -26.39 -35.77
C ALA A 914 -23.74 -26.69 -34.54
N SER A 915 -24.64 -25.77 -34.16
CA SER A 915 -25.49 -25.90 -32.98
C SER A 915 -26.36 -27.17 -33.04
N PRO A 916 -26.42 -27.99 -31.98
CA PRO A 916 -27.27 -29.19 -31.97
C PRO A 916 -28.76 -28.88 -31.91
N LEU A 917 -29.16 -27.66 -31.55
CA LEU A 917 -30.54 -27.30 -31.20
C LEU A 917 -30.87 -25.88 -31.69
N VAL A 918 -31.11 -25.74 -32.99
CA VAL A 918 -31.35 -24.45 -33.68
C VAL A 918 -32.62 -23.74 -33.19
N PHE A 919 -33.71 -24.49 -32.99
CA PHE A 919 -35.03 -23.98 -32.58
C PHE A 919 -35.28 -24.17 -31.07
N GLY A 920 -34.24 -23.96 -30.27
CA GLY A 920 -34.27 -24.10 -28.81
C GLY A 920 -34.45 -22.78 -28.05
N ALA A 921 -35.25 -21.84 -28.56
CA ALA A 921 -35.38 -20.53 -27.92
C ALA A 921 -36.01 -20.59 -26.52
N PHE A 922 -37.10 -21.36 -26.36
CA PHE A 922 -37.90 -21.38 -25.13
C PHE A 922 -37.67 -22.63 -24.26
N PRO A 923 -37.44 -22.49 -22.93
CA PRO A 923 -37.04 -21.26 -22.24
C PRO A 923 -35.57 -20.91 -22.54
N SER A 924 -35.17 -19.65 -22.33
CA SER A 924 -33.78 -19.24 -22.56
C SER A 924 -32.87 -19.76 -21.44
N LEU A 925 -31.98 -20.68 -21.80
CA LEU A 925 -30.97 -21.22 -20.87
C LEU A 925 -29.86 -20.23 -20.53
N HIS A 926 -29.57 -19.26 -21.42
CA HIS A 926 -28.62 -18.18 -21.10
C HIS A 926 -29.18 -17.27 -20.00
N ALA A 927 -30.45 -16.87 -20.13
CA ALA A 927 -31.15 -16.07 -19.14
C ALA A 927 -31.31 -16.83 -17.80
N GLY A 928 -31.72 -18.10 -17.85
CA GLY A 928 -31.81 -18.96 -16.67
C GLY A 928 -30.47 -19.16 -15.97
N SER A 929 -29.38 -19.36 -16.73
CA SER A 929 -28.03 -19.49 -16.17
C SER A 929 -27.62 -18.24 -15.40
N ALA A 930 -27.68 -17.06 -16.01
CA ALA A 930 -27.33 -15.83 -15.28
C ALA A 930 -28.23 -15.57 -14.06
N THR A 931 -29.53 -15.90 -14.14
CA THR A 931 -30.42 -15.80 -12.98
C THR A 931 -30.02 -16.76 -11.86
N VAL A 932 -29.67 -18.00 -12.16
CA VAL A 932 -29.29 -18.98 -11.13
C VAL A 932 -27.90 -18.69 -10.53
N GLU A 933 -26.98 -18.17 -11.34
CA GLU A 933 -25.70 -17.59 -10.92
C GLU A 933 -25.93 -16.44 -9.93
N ALA A 934 -26.80 -15.49 -10.28
CA ALA A 934 -27.11 -14.35 -9.42
C ALA A 934 -27.88 -14.73 -8.15
N LEU A 935 -28.79 -15.70 -8.20
CA LEU A 935 -29.48 -16.23 -7.02
C LEU A 935 -28.48 -16.89 -6.06
N PHE A 936 -27.62 -17.79 -6.56
CA PHE A 936 -26.60 -18.46 -5.76
C PHE A 936 -25.63 -17.46 -5.12
N MET A 937 -25.08 -16.53 -5.90
CA MET A 937 -24.14 -15.53 -5.40
C MET A 937 -24.81 -14.51 -4.47
N SER A 938 -26.07 -14.13 -4.70
CA SER A 938 -26.83 -13.27 -3.77
C SER A 938 -27.13 -13.96 -2.44
N HIS A 939 -27.28 -15.29 -2.45
CA HIS A 939 -27.58 -16.09 -1.26
C HIS A 939 -26.35 -16.25 -0.37
N PHE A 940 -25.22 -16.68 -0.93
CA PHE A 940 -23.98 -16.91 -0.17
C PHE A 940 -23.13 -15.64 0.04
N PHE A 941 -23.24 -14.62 -0.82
CA PHE A 941 -22.41 -13.40 -0.79
C PHE A 941 -23.24 -12.10 -0.96
N PRO A 942 -24.19 -11.82 -0.04
CA PRO A 942 -25.19 -10.76 -0.21
C PRO A 942 -24.63 -9.34 -0.39
N LYS A 943 -23.41 -9.05 0.10
CA LYS A 943 -22.77 -7.72 0.03
C LYS A 943 -22.66 -7.16 -1.40
N PHE A 944 -22.58 -8.03 -2.43
CA PHE A 944 -22.43 -7.61 -3.83
C PHE A 944 -23.68 -7.86 -4.69
N LYS A 945 -24.86 -8.03 -4.07
CA LYS A 945 -26.14 -8.33 -4.77
C LYS A 945 -26.40 -7.42 -5.97
N ALA A 946 -26.17 -6.10 -5.84
CA ALA A 946 -26.38 -5.15 -6.93
C ALA A 946 -25.53 -5.46 -8.19
N PHE A 947 -24.29 -5.92 -8.01
CA PHE A 947 -23.39 -6.27 -9.11
C PHE A 947 -23.86 -7.53 -9.86
N TYR A 948 -24.30 -8.57 -9.12
CA TYR A 948 -24.79 -9.81 -9.73
C TYR A 948 -26.04 -9.57 -10.59
N TRP A 949 -27.01 -8.81 -10.08
CA TRP A 949 -28.25 -8.50 -10.80
C TRP A 949 -28.06 -7.51 -11.95
N ALA A 950 -27.05 -6.62 -11.86
CA ALA A 950 -26.64 -5.79 -13.00
C ALA A 950 -26.10 -6.64 -14.17
N TYR A 951 -25.33 -7.70 -13.89
CA TYR A 951 -24.89 -8.64 -14.92
C TYR A 951 -26.05 -9.41 -15.56
N VAL A 952 -27.06 -9.83 -14.79
CA VAL A 952 -28.29 -10.46 -15.34
C VAL A 952 -28.98 -9.54 -16.34
N GLY A 953 -29.23 -8.28 -15.95
CA GLY A 953 -29.84 -7.28 -16.84
C GLY A 953 -29.02 -7.02 -18.10
N TRP A 954 -27.69 -6.95 -17.96
CA TRP A 954 -26.77 -6.76 -19.08
C TRP A 954 -26.77 -7.94 -20.05
N LEU A 955 -26.77 -9.19 -19.56
CA LEU A 955 -26.85 -10.38 -20.40
C LEU A 955 -28.20 -10.47 -21.12
N TYR A 956 -29.31 -10.15 -20.46
CA TYR A 956 -30.66 -10.19 -21.04
C TYR A 956 -30.75 -9.21 -22.22
N TRP A 957 -30.32 -7.96 -21.99
CA TRP A 957 -30.21 -6.97 -23.06
C TRP A 957 -29.32 -7.47 -24.21
N ALA A 958 -28.15 -8.05 -23.91
CA ALA A 958 -27.24 -8.56 -24.93
C ALA A 958 -27.87 -9.70 -25.78
N THR A 959 -28.59 -10.63 -25.17
CA THR A 959 -29.27 -11.73 -25.90
C THR A 959 -30.39 -11.24 -26.83
N MET A 960 -31.10 -10.19 -26.44
CA MET A 960 -32.13 -9.54 -27.29
C MET A 960 -31.47 -8.68 -28.39
N TYR A 961 -30.46 -7.88 -28.04
CA TYR A 961 -29.72 -7.00 -28.97
C TYR A 961 -29.02 -7.76 -30.10
N LEU A 962 -28.52 -8.96 -29.79
CA LEU A 962 -27.91 -9.87 -30.76
C LEU A 962 -28.94 -10.81 -31.41
N SER A 963 -30.24 -10.63 -31.13
CA SER A 963 -31.38 -11.33 -31.74
C SER A 963 -31.42 -12.85 -31.52
N HIS A 964 -30.90 -13.33 -30.38
CA HIS A 964 -30.87 -14.76 -30.04
C HIS A 964 -32.05 -15.21 -29.17
N HIS A 965 -32.60 -14.32 -28.34
CA HIS A 965 -33.76 -14.58 -27.48
C HIS A 965 -34.73 -13.40 -27.47
N TYR A 966 -35.99 -13.70 -27.16
CA TYR A 966 -36.99 -12.70 -26.86
C TYR A 966 -36.88 -12.27 -25.37
N LEU A 967 -37.72 -11.34 -24.92
CA LEU A 967 -37.87 -11.06 -23.49
C LEU A 967 -38.68 -12.16 -22.79
N VAL A 968 -39.66 -12.74 -23.47
CA VAL A 968 -40.61 -13.70 -22.87
C VAL A 968 -39.97 -15.06 -22.53
N ASP A 969 -39.08 -15.58 -23.40
CA ASP A 969 -38.30 -16.80 -23.11
C ASP A 969 -37.15 -16.54 -22.14
N ALA A 970 -36.59 -15.32 -22.11
CA ALA A 970 -35.67 -14.89 -21.05
C ALA A 970 -36.33 -14.89 -19.67
N VAL A 971 -37.53 -14.30 -19.54
CA VAL A 971 -38.33 -14.33 -18.30
C VAL A 971 -38.73 -15.76 -17.92
N ALA A 972 -39.12 -16.60 -18.88
CA ALA A 972 -39.40 -18.02 -18.61
C ALA A 972 -38.16 -18.78 -18.09
N GLY A 973 -36.98 -18.47 -18.63
CA GLY A 973 -35.69 -18.96 -18.11
C GLY A 973 -35.43 -18.52 -16.67
N ALA A 974 -35.70 -17.24 -16.35
CA ALA A 974 -35.60 -16.68 -15.00
C ALA A 974 -36.52 -17.41 -14.00
N CYS A 975 -37.77 -17.67 -14.40
CA CYS A 975 -38.75 -18.39 -13.58
C CYS A 975 -38.32 -19.84 -13.35
N LEU A 976 -37.82 -20.54 -14.37
CA LEU A 976 -37.30 -21.91 -14.25
C LEU A 976 -36.09 -21.96 -13.30
N ALA A 977 -35.14 -21.03 -13.44
CA ALA A 977 -33.99 -20.88 -12.56
C ALA A 977 -34.40 -20.66 -11.10
N THR A 978 -35.33 -19.74 -10.87
CA THR A 978 -35.85 -19.39 -9.54
C THR A 978 -36.56 -20.58 -8.89
N ALA A 979 -37.41 -21.28 -9.64
CA ALA A 979 -38.10 -22.47 -9.17
C ALA A 979 -37.11 -23.59 -8.82
N CYS A 980 -36.16 -23.90 -9.71
CA CYS A 980 -35.14 -24.92 -9.45
C CYS A 980 -34.31 -24.58 -8.21
N PHE A 981 -33.87 -23.33 -8.06
CA PHE A 981 -33.09 -22.87 -6.92
C PHE A 981 -33.82 -23.12 -5.59
N TYR A 982 -35.04 -22.59 -5.43
CA TYR A 982 -35.78 -22.69 -4.16
C TYR A 982 -36.36 -24.08 -3.86
N ILE A 983 -36.75 -24.85 -4.88
CA ILE A 983 -37.23 -26.24 -4.69
C ILE A 983 -36.10 -27.17 -4.25
N LEU A 984 -34.89 -26.99 -4.79
CA LEU A 984 -33.74 -27.86 -4.53
C LEU A 984 -32.86 -27.37 -3.36
N LEU A 985 -33.07 -26.14 -2.85
CA LEU A 985 -32.31 -25.55 -1.74
C LEU A 985 -32.47 -26.38 -0.45
N PRO A 986 -31.41 -27.09 0.00
CA PRO A 986 -31.46 -27.90 1.21
C PRO A 986 -31.73 -27.03 2.44
N GLU A 987 -32.48 -27.57 3.40
CA GLU A 987 -32.87 -26.84 4.61
C GLU A 987 -31.67 -26.29 5.38
N HIS A 988 -30.59 -27.07 5.50
CA HIS A 988 -29.35 -26.66 6.17
C HIS A 988 -28.53 -25.60 5.41
N LEU A 989 -28.91 -25.25 4.17
CA LEU A 989 -28.32 -24.14 3.40
C LEU A 989 -29.26 -22.93 3.30
N ARG A 990 -30.46 -22.96 3.90
CA ARG A 990 -31.42 -21.84 3.81
C ARG A 990 -30.97 -20.60 4.58
N ASP A 991 -30.24 -20.78 5.69
CA ASP A 991 -29.56 -19.69 6.39
C ASP A 991 -28.04 -19.85 6.32
N PRO A 992 -27.34 -19.10 5.45
CA PRO A 992 -25.88 -19.09 5.37
C PRO A 992 -25.19 -18.21 6.43
N GLN A 993 -25.93 -17.44 7.25
CA GLN A 993 -25.40 -16.61 8.33
C GLN A 993 -25.55 -17.26 9.71
N GLY A 994 -26.52 -18.16 9.86
CA GLY A 994 -26.60 -19.10 10.98
C GLY A 994 -27.28 -18.56 12.23
N LEU A 995 -28.49 -18.02 12.08
CA LEU A 995 -29.47 -17.92 13.15
C LEU A 995 -30.48 -19.08 13.02
N PRO A 996 -30.97 -19.68 14.11
CA PRO A 996 -32.07 -20.64 14.02
C PRO A 996 -33.31 -19.92 13.48
N SER A 997 -33.79 -20.32 12.30
CA SER A 997 -34.98 -19.71 11.73
C SER A 997 -36.20 -20.03 12.60
N ASN A 998 -37.13 -19.06 12.75
CA ASN A 998 -38.33 -19.20 13.59
C ASN A 998 -39.28 -20.35 13.20
N ALA A 999 -38.98 -21.13 12.16
CA ALA A 999 -39.67 -22.38 11.82
C ALA A 999 -39.46 -23.50 12.85
N ASP A 1000 -38.38 -23.46 13.64
CA ASP A 1000 -38.13 -24.45 14.71
C ASP A 1000 -38.89 -24.11 16.03
N ILE A 1001 -39.40 -22.88 16.19
CA ILE A 1001 -40.24 -22.47 17.32
C ILE A 1001 -41.70 -22.83 17.04
N GLY A 1002 -41.91 -24.12 16.73
CA GLY A 1002 -43.16 -24.65 16.19
C GLY A 1002 -43.79 -25.77 17.03
N LYS A 1003 -43.39 -25.94 18.29
CA LYS A 1003 -43.91 -26.98 19.21
C LYS A 1003 -43.54 -26.76 20.69
N GLU A 1004 -44.01 -25.66 21.29
CA GLU A 1004 -44.57 -25.70 22.67
C GLU A 1004 -45.34 -24.42 23.00
N LYS A 1005 -46.19 -24.49 24.05
CA LYS A 1005 -47.29 -23.54 24.28
C LYS A 1005 -46.81 -22.18 24.78
N ILE A 1006 -47.17 -21.12 24.06
CA ILE A 1006 -47.21 -19.77 24.63
C ILE A 1006 -48.62 -19.51 25.17
N LEU A 1007 -48.74 -19.28 26.48
CA LEU A 1007 -49.91 -18.64 27.10
C LEU A 1007 -49.70 -17.10 27.08
N PRO A 1008 -50.72 -16.29 26.75
CA PRO A 1008 -50.53 -14.85 26.56
C PRO A 1008 -50.84 -14.02 27.80
N MET A 1009 -49.96 -13.06 28.12
CA MET A 1009 -50.21 -11.82 28.90
C MET A 1009 -48.91 -10.98 28.85
N SER A 1010 -48.89 -9.65 28.87
CA SER A 1010 -49.88 -8.64 28.45
C SER A 1010 -49.18 -7.27 28.37
N SER A 1011 -49.67 -6.38 27.52
CA SER A 1011 -49.17 -5.02 27.28
C SER A 1011 -48.92 -4.14 28.51
N VAL A 1012 -47.87 -3.29 28.44
CA VAL A 1012 -47.93 -1.86 28.84
C VAL A 1012 -47.16 -1.00 27.82
N ARG A 1013 -47.70 0.18 27.50
CA ARG A 1013 -47.09 1.25 26.66
C ARG A 1013 -46.52 2.36 27.55
N SER A 1014 -45.56 3.15 27.01
CA SER A 1014 -45.31 4.60 27.26
C SER A 1014 -43.80 4.89 27.36
N SER A 1015 -43.22 6.03 26.96
CA SER A 1015 -43.51 6.98 25.86
C SER A 1015 -42.29 7.91 25.67
N ASN A 1016 -42.20 8.58 24.50
CA ASN A 1016 -41.36 9.73 24.13
C ASN A 1016 -40.45 10.40 25.19
N ILE A 1017 -39.19 10.63 24.83
CA ILE A 1017 -38.53 11.97 24.77
C ILE A 1017 -37.41 11.88 23.73
N GLY A 1018 -37.26 12.92 22.90
CA GLY A 1018 -36.16 13.00 21.93
C GLY A 1018 -35.13 14.04 22.34
N HIS A 1019 -33.85 13.73 22.16
CA HIS A 1019 -32.80 14.74 22.00
C HIS A 1019 -31.67 14.19 21.12
N ARG A 1020 -31.24 14.97 20.12
CA ARG A 1020 -29.89 14.80 19.55
C ARG A 1020 -28.88 15.09 20.66
N ARG A 1021 -27.92 14.20 20.87
CA ARG A 1021 -26.63 14.56 21.46
C ARG A 1021 -25.50 14.01 20.59
N ILE A 1022 -24.76 14.94 20.00
CA ILE A 1022 -23.40 14.73 19.54
C ILE A 1022 -22.55 14.65 20.80
N TRP A 1023 -21.67 13.65 20.90
CA TRP A 1023 -20.56 13.69 21.85
C TRP A 1023 -19.26 13.46 21.11
N SER A 1024 -18.42 14.49 21.17
CA SER A 1024 -16.98 14.35 21.09
C SER A 1024 -16.47 13.71 22.38
N ALA A 1025 -15.56 12.75 22.28
CA ALA A 1025 -14.61 12.44 23.33
C ALA A 1025 -13.23 12.90 22.84
N ALA A 1026 -12.75 13.98 23.43
CA ALA A 1026 -11.35 14.31 23.51
C ALA A 1026 -11.00 14.24 25.00
N ALA A 1027 -9.98 13.46 25.32
CA ALA A 1027 -9.25 13.39 26.58
C ALA A 1027 -7.88 12.81 26.16
N ASP A 1028 -6.81 13.58 26.20
CA ASP A 1028 -6.08 14.03 27.41
C ASP A 1028 -5.31 12.87 28.04
N SER A 1029 -4.02 12.79 27.70
CA SER A 1029 -2.99 12.06 28.45
C SER A 1029 -1.69 12.87 28.46
N GLU A 1030 -1.73 14.02 29.15
CA GLU A 1030 -0.52 14.47 29.85
C GLU A 1030 -0.19 13.39 30.89
N PHE A 1031 0.87 12.59 30.70
CA PHE A 1031 1.81 12.09 31.72
C PHE A 1031 2.75 11.02 31.11
N ALA A 1032 4.03 11.38 30.96
CA ALA A 1032 5.18 10.47 30.87
C ALA A 1032 6.48 11.31 30.89
N LEU A 1033 6.60 12.21 31.88
CA LEU A 1033 7.72 13.13 32.04
C LEU A 1033 8.27 13.11 33.47
N ASP A 1034 8.32 11.91 34.07
CA ASP A 1034 8.96 11.64 35.36
C ASP A 1034 9.80 10.37 35.25
N ASP A 1035 11.02 10.49 34.71
CA ASP A 1035 12.16 9.63 35.06
C ASP A 1035 13.49 10.27 34.61
N LEU A 1036 13.77 11.45 35.15
CA LEU A 1036 15.11 12.06 35.16
C LEU A 1036 15.68 11.92 36.57
N PRO A 1037 16.75 11.13 36.79
CA PRO A 1037 17.32 10.98 38.13
C PRO A 1037 17.90 12.31 38.62
N SER A 1038 17.24 12.88 39.62
CA SER A 1038 17.55 14.17 40.24
C SER A 1038 18.70 14.04 41.24
N GLN A 1039 19.94 13.93 40.75
CA GLN A 1039 21.14 14.14 41.57
C GLN A 1039 22.12 15.13 40.93
N LEU A 1040 21.92 16.41 41.26
CA LEU A 1040 22.89 17.47 40.98
C LEU A 1040 22.85 18.55 42.08
N ASP A 1041 22.94 18.08 43.33
CA ASP A 1041 23.21 18.96 44.48
C ASP A 1041 24.72 19.09 44.73
N SER A 1042 25.15 20.33 44.94
CA SER A 1042 26.54 20.70 45.24
C SER A 1042 26.96 20.34 46.67
N PRO A 1043 28.25 20.10 46.89
CA PRO A 1043 28.86 20.43 48.18
C PRO A 1043 30.07 21.37 48.03
N LEU A 1044 30.01 22.49 48.76
CA LEU A 1044 31.18 23.18 49.26
C LEU A 1044 31.48 22.69 50.68
N ASP A 1045 32.78 22.63 51.00
CA ASP A 1045 33.40 22.43 52.32
C ASP A 1045 33.15 21.12 53.09
N GLY A 1046 34.27 20.50 53.53
CA GLY A 1046 34.33 20.05 54.93
C GLY A 1046 34.88 18.67 55.30
N GLN A 1047 36.17 18.43 55.04
CA GLN A 1047 37.07 17.56 55.85
C GLN A 1047 36.99 16.01 55.82
N ASN A 1048 38.20 15.45 55.84
CA ASN A 1048 38.67 14.20 56.47
C ASN A 1048 38.39 12.81 55.83
N GLN A 1049 39.52 12.20 55.42
CA GLN A 1049 39.89 10.77 55.56
C GLN A 1049 39.06 9.75 54.73
N SER A 1050 39.64 8.69 54.15
CA SER A 1050 41.04 8.21 54.06
C SER A 1050 41.13 7.10 52.99
N HIS A 1051 42.33 6.84 52.45
CA HIS A 1051 42.85 5.59 51.84
C HIS A 1051 41.88 4.60 51.14
N LEU A 1052 42.17 4.05 49.94
CA LEU A 1052 43.43 3.38 49.57
C LEU A 1052 43.52 3.14 48.05
N ASN A 1053 44.75 3.03 47.53
CA ASN A 1053 45.06 2.80 46.12
C ASN A 1053 44.57 1.45 45.58
N LEU A 1054 44.47 1.34 44.24
CA LEU A 1054 45.28 0.37 43.46
C LEU A 1054 45.22 0.68 41.94
N LEU A 1055 46.23 1.41 41.45
CA LEU A 1055 46.74 1.23 40.09
C LEU A 1055 47.73 0.05 40.09
N PRO A 1056 47.99 -0.55 38.93
CA PRO A 1056 49.27 -0.24 38.27
C PRO A 1056 49.06 0.11 36.78
N ASP A 1057 49.63 1.16 36.19
CA ASP A 1057 50.99 1.75 36.19
C ASP A 1057 51.79 1.40 34.92
N SER A 1058 52.67 2.34 34.56
CA SER A 1058 53.74 2.28 33.56
C SER A 1058 53.35 2.38 32.07
N GLU A 1059 54.06 3.15 31.22
CA GLU A 1059 55.06 4.18 31.53
C GLU A 1059 55.21 5.22 30.39
N SER A 1060 55.27 6.49 30.81
CA SER A 1060 56.16 7.57 30.35
C SER A 1060 56.68 7.64 28.89
N ARG A 1061 56.57 8.85 28.29
CA ARG A 1061 57.70 9.81 28.31
C ARG A 1061 57.33 11.22 27.86
N SER A 1062 58.05 12.18 28.45
CA SER A 1062 57.96 13.62 28.25
C SER A 1062 58.70 14.10 26.99
N SER A 1063 58.25 15.24 26.45
CA SER A 1063 59.14 16.40 26.22
C SER A 1063 58.36 17.68 25.94
N SER A 1064 58.71 18.74 26.66
CA SER A 1064 58.33 20.14 26.44
C SER A 1064 58.97 20.75 25.18
N ILE A 1065 58.41 21.86 24.68
CA ILE A 1065 59.17 23.05 24.21
C ILE A 1065 58.22 24.26 24.05
N SER A 1066 58.79 25.46 24.14
CA SER A 1066 58.15 26.77 24.33
C SER A 1066 58.24 27.70 23.10
N HIS A 1067 57.68 28.91 23.25
CA HIS A 1067 57.81 30.14 22.43
C HIS A 1067 56.85 30.32 21.23
N ALA A 1068 56.60 31.54 20.73
CA ALA A 1068 56.46 32.88 21.33
C ALA A 1068 56.08 33.89 20.22
N ASN A 1069 55.44 35.01 20.60
CA ASN A 1069 55.43 36.31 19.89
C ASN A 1069 55.13 36.38 18.38
N SER A 1070 54.12 37.16 18.01
CA SER A 1070 54.35 38.60 17.72
C SER A 1070 53.05 39.34 17.40
N ALA A 1071 53.06 40.66 17.63
CA ALA A 1071 51.96 41.57 17.32
C ALA A 1071 52.46 42.70 16.42
N VAL A 1072 51.62 43.20 15.51
CA VAL A 1072 51.84 44.48 14.81
C VAL A 1072 50.52 45.24 14.68
N HIS A 1073 50.61 46.57 14.82
CA HIS A 1073 49.57 47.60 14.65
C HIS A 1073 48.93 47.60 13.23
N SER A 1074 47.83 48.31 12.91
CA SER A 1074 47.47 49.67 13.36
C SER A 1074 46.00 50.12 13.13
N ARG A 1075 45.61 51.15 13.90
CA ARG A 1075 44.77 52.35 13.57
C ARG A 1075 44.32 52.50 12.09
N SER A 1076 43.18 53.10 11.72
CA SER A 1076 42.01 53.73 12.40
C SER A 1076 40.93 54.02 11.29
N GLN A 1077 39.83 54.78 11.40
CA GLN A 1077 39.30 55.79 12.35
C GLN A 1077 37.78 56.01 12.12
N THR A 1078 37.04 56.62 13.06
CA THR A 1078 35.65 57.11 12.85
C THR A 1078 35.63 58.60 12.46
N PRO A 1079 34.50 59.13 11.96
CA PRO A 1079 33.70 59.98 12.85
C PRO A 1079 32.16 59.97 12.66
N ASN A 1080 31.46 60.41 13.71
CA ASN A 1080 30.02 60.64 13.83
C ASN A 1080 29.40 61.58 12.77
N LYS A 1081 28.08 61.43 12.54
CA LYS A 1081 27.07 62.46 12.89
C LYS A 1081 25.60 62.02 12.72
N GLN A 1082 24.84 62.09 13.81
CA GLN A 1082 23.39 62.37 13.83
C GLN A 1082 23.18 63.90 13.69
N PRO A 1083 22.00 64.42 13.25
CA PRO A 1083 20.85 64.53 14.17
C PRO A 1083 19.41 64.57 13.58
N ASN A 1084 18.46 64.15 14.43
CA ASN A 1084 17.14 64.76 14.74
C ASN A 1084 15.97 64.94 13.74
N GLN A 1085 14.79 64.75 14.36
CA GLN A 1085 13.48 65.43 14.18
C GLN A 1085 12.46 64.95 13.13
N ALA A 1086 11.46 64.22 13.66
CA ALA A 1086 10.02 64.31 13.32
C ALA A 1086 9.46 65.72 13.72
N PRO A 1087 8.20 66.15 13.44
CA PRO A 1087 6.97 65.33 13.32
C PRO A 1087 5.82 65.84 12.38
N ARG A 1088 4.61 65.25 12.53
CA ARG A 1088 3.24 65.75 12.17
C ARG A 1088 2.80 65.69 10.68
N ILE A 1089 1.50 65.66 10.30
CA ILE A 1089 0.20 65.14 10.84
C ILE A 1089 -0.86 65.24 9.68
N SER A 1090 -2.06 64.67 9.84
CA SER A 1090 -3.35 64.96 9.12
C SER A 1090 -3.55 64.62 7.62
N SER A 1091 -4.22 63.49 7.37
CA SER A 1091 -5.62 63.32 6.86
C SER A 1091 -6.23 64.15 5.69
N SER A 1092 -7.10 63.46 4.93
CA SER A 1092 -8.34 63.92 4.22
C SER A 1092 -8.20 64.94 3.06
N GLU A 1093 -9.01 64.96 1.98
CA GLU A 1093 -10.14 64.13 1.51
C GLU A 1093 -10.46 64.45 0.01
N ASN A 1094 -11.00 63.45 -0.72
CA ASN A 1094 -12.05 63.52 -1.77
C ASN A 1094 -12.02 64.32 -3.11
N HIS A 1095 -12.80 63.74 -4.05
CA HIS A 1095 -13.55 64.25 -5.22
C HIS A 1095 -12.90 64.48 -6.62
N GLN A 1096 -13.24 63.56 -7.55
CA GLN A 1096 -14.08 63.77 -8.77
C GLN A 1096 -13.77 64.91 -9.77
N GLU A 1097 -13.56 64.58 -11.07
CA GLU A 1097 -14.58 64.66 -12.16
C GLU A 1097 -14.03 64.27 -13.58
N HIS A 1098 -14.96 64.07 -14.54
CA HIS A 1098 -14.73 63.79 -15.99
C HIS A 1098 -14.81 65.10 -16.84
N PRO A 1099 -14.28 65.14 -18.10
CA PRO A 1099 -15.08 65.01 -19.35
C PRO A 1099 -14.48 63.97 -20.36
N GLU A 1100 -15.16 63.39 -21.38
CA GLU A 1100 -15.64 63.90 -22.72
C GLU A 1100 -14.48 64.28 -23.69
N GLU A 1101 -14.44 64.02 -25.03
CA GLU A 1101 -15.46 63.64 -26.05
C GLU A 1101 -14.83 63.08 -27.40
N GLU A 1102 -15.66 62.63 -28.37
CA GLU A 1102 -15.45 62.50 -29.87
C GLU A 1102 -14.38 61.55 -30.53
N ILE A 1103 -14.43 61.14 -31.83
CA ILE A 1103 -15.48 60.58 -32.76
C ILE A 1103 -14.85 59.94 -34.06
N LEU A 1104 -15.52 58.91 -34.64
CA LEU A 1104 -15.45 58.19 -35.97
C LEU A 1104 -14.34 58.40 -37.07
N PHE A 1105 -13.92 57.32 -37.77
CA PHE A 1105 -14.44 56.91 -39.13
C PHE A 1105 -13.77 55.65 -39.82
N ASP A 1106 -14.61 54.65 -40.14
CA ASP A 1106 -14.75 53.75 -41.33
C ASP A 1106 -13.74 52.74 -42.00
N ASN A 1107 -14.37 51.61 -42.42
CA ASN A 1107 -14.21 50.75 -43.64
C ASN A 1107 -13.12 49.64 -43.76
N GLU A 1108 -13.36 48.45 -44.35
CA GLU A 1108 -14.61 47.69 -44.71
C GLU A 1108 -14.26 46.20 -45.07
N GLN A 1109 -15.28 45.31 -45.14
CA GLN A 1109 -15.44 44.09 -45.99
C GLN A 1109 -15.42 42.64 -45.44
N ASN A 1110 -16.64 42.07 -45.47
CA ASN A 1110 -17.06 40.77 -46.00
C ASN A 1110 -17.03 39.47 -45.17
N SER A 1111 -18.26 38.98 -44.89
CA SER A 1111 -18.65 37.62 -44.52
C SER A 1111 -19.18 36.84 -45.75
N PRO A 1112 -19.60 35.55 -45.62
CA PRO A 1112 -20.97 35.21 -45.21
C PRO A 1112 -21.02 34.08 -44.14
N SER A 1113 -21.86 34.14 -43.09
CA SER A 1113 -23.28 33.74 -43.02
C SER A 1113 -23.49 32.20 -42.95
N THR A 1114 -24.40 31.59 -42.17
CA THR A 1114 -25.64 32.09 -41.50
C THR A 1114 -26.08 31.21 -40.32
N SER A 1115 -26.72 31.85 -39.32
CA SER A 1115 -27.93 31.40 -38.56
C SER A 1115 -27.92 30.13 -37.68
N SER A 1116 -28.59 30.08 -36.51
CA SER A 1116 -29.27 31.13 -35.71
C SER A 1116 -29.78 30.58 -34.37
N HIS A 1117 -29.85 31.44 -33.34
CA HIS A 1117 -30.93 31.63 -32.34
C HIS A 1117 -31.74 30.41 -31.76
N THR A 1118 -32.17 30.36 -30.49
CA THR A 1118 -32.24 31.37 -29.40
C THR A 1118 -32.50 30.72 -28.02
N SER A 1119 -32.13 31.44 -26.94
CA SER A 1119 -32.85 31.69 -25.65
C SER A 1119 -34.03 30.78 -25.21
N ARG A 1120 -34.38 30.57 -23.93
CA ARG A 1120 -33.97 31.11 -22.59
C ARG A 1120 -34.80 30.31 -21.53
N ILE A 1121 -34.36 30.25 -20.26
CA ILE A 1121 -35.18 30.35 -18.99
C ILE A 1121 -36.43 29.40 -18.88
N GLU A 1122 -36.63 28.55 -17.85
CA GLU A 1122 -36.71 28.90 -16.42
C GLU A 1122 -36.70 27.69 -15.43
N LYS A 1123 -36.22 27.96 -14.20
CA LYS A 1123 -36.50 27.43 -12.84
C LYS A 1123 -37.17 26.05 -12.53
N HIS A 1124 -36.60 25.46 -11.47
CA HIS A 1124 -37.21 24.90 -10.24
C HIS A 1124 -37.83 23.49 -10.17
N VAL A 1125 -37.27 22.72 -9.20
CA VAL A 1125 -37.95 21.91 -8.16
C VAL A 1125 -38.75 20.69 -8.62
N LEU A 1126 -38.10 19.51 -8.56
CA LEU A 1126 -38.14 18.61 -7.38
C LEU A 1126 -36.96 17.62 -7.42
#